data_AF-A0A538T1J7-F1
#
_entry.id   AF-A0A538T1J7-F1
#
_cell.length_a   1.000
_cell.length_b   1.000
_cell.length_c   1.000
_cell.angle_alpha   90.00
_cell.angle_beta   90.00
_cell.angle_gamma   90.00
#
_symmetry.space_group_name_H-M   'P 1'
#
loop_
_entity.id
_entity.type
_entity.pdbx_description
1 polymer ?
#
loop_
_entity_poly.entity_id
_entity_poly.type
_entity_poly.pdbx_seq_one_letter_code
_entity_poly.pdbx_strand_id
1 'polypeptide(L)'
;FDSTAVEGAPYVRVSLQGAHVTEPPGRPALPTLMIPVGVPDGMSAKARIVSAEWEERGGLPPPVPVAKQRFVGEDPKSGPVSEFRYEPDPSIYGRGNVWPGEIVTMGEGGPLGDSWMMPALVRPVRYDPGHKRFLVLKRMTLRVEFAAATTAQLKVRPAVRPGADANVWQRVKRSLLGNYESARAFPRRVTPGALRAPRLSTRHAAANPEFRVSVSSTGWSSVSFAALSAAGFPAGISISQVGVWERGYDDVGDSATSTPIPVVARDVNSNGTFDGGDAITFYARNLRDRVGALSIENRYAYANVYWVSWTAAPAAVPDSISGVISDPAPATPTSFRDTIHLEQNISMMARPNTGAGSPAENVEYMFWTDGSAPDQFSAPVPFVHPDVSAPFRVQARYQGESTTATHRINSFFQSSTGVTDTIGFNRDFFGQEIYLFDTGFNVPGSVIGPGTNQYQHQGLERFGAGSFIQGSGSLLDWVEVTYSRLYVADLNRLEFTSGQTAGVAELHVGGFTQPGIVVYDVTVSTTTLRVTGATVNTLGPGNYEVVFRTDATAGTRRFVALVPGAELPVAGGAIQADTPSNLGVPGAFPAGGLARSILVTPEAFLAPANRLAAYRRGQGYVVEVAGVQDIYDEFSGGIKSATAIRRYFQHAFDTWTPRPSYAVLLGDASMDYRKDLLHSAVDWIPTYMAFEAVAGPPGYELIAQDGRYVLNLGRGTSSPAQYTPSIFLGRVPASSATELDQFVTKLIQYENFQPTDSWRGNQLLSVHGKRDGRERVGQRHPFRALRSEGNHGRSRLLLPNHPRLPFPYGHGTGHPERRGGPVGFLLHPVGAWFPHLQRGSARESEADRARADLQHGLRGLEPDRQCWATFFLHGLGMSCESVPRRAFRE
;
A
#
# COMPACT_ATOMS: atom_id res chain seq x y z
N PHE A 1 35.51 18.42 1.08
CA PHE A 1 36.05 18.54 -0.29
C PHE A 1 37.03 17.42 -0.47
N ASP A 2 36.50 16.26 -0.84
CA ASP A 2 37.13 14.99 -0.53
C ASP A 2 37.45 14.34 -1.88
N SER A 3 38.72 14.45 -2.31
CA SER A 3 39.17 13.96 -3.61
C SER A 3 38.94 12.45 -3.71
N THR A 4 38.32 12.01 -4.80
CA THR A 4 37.87 10.62 -4.96
C THR A 4 38.01 10.20 -6.42
N ALA A 5 38.38 8.95 -6.65
CA ALA A 5 38.32 8.35 -7.99
C ALA A 5 37.02 7.57 -8.11
N VAL A 6 36.32 7.74 -9.23
CA VAL A 6 35.04 7.09 -9.52
C VAL A 6 35.09 6.60 -10.96
N GLU A 7 34.88 5.29 -11.17
CA GLU A 7 35.07 4.64 -12.48
C GLU A 7 36.46 4.95 -13.11
N GLY A 8 37.48 5.13 -12.26
CA GLY A 8 38.85 5.51 -12.65
C GLY A 8 39.06 7.00 -12.94
N ALA A 9 37.99 7.77 -13.17
CA ALA A 9 38.07 9.21 -13.39
C ALA A 9 38.18 9.98 -12.05
N PRO A 10 38.97 11.07 -11.98
CA PRO A 10 39.09 11.88 -10.77
C PRO A 10 37.90 12.83 -10.61
N TYR A 11 37.34 12.85 -9.40
CA TYR A 11 36.27 13.75 -8.97
C TYR A 11 36.56 14.30 -7.56
N VAL A 12 35.73 15.22 -7.08
CA VAL A 12 35.70 15.64 -5.67
C VAL A 12 34.30 15.50 -5.09
N ARG A 13 34.19 14.87 -3.92
CA ARG A 13 32.95 14.83 -3.15
C ARG A 13 32.82 16.12 -2.34
N VAL A 14 31.67 16.78 -2.46
CA VAL A 14 31.40 18.06 -1.80
C VAL A 14 30.38 17.85 -0.69
N SER A 15 30.84 17.97 0.54
CA SER A 15 30.08 17.79 1.78
C SER A 15 30.03 19.12 2.55
N LEU A 16 28.89 19.41 3.20
CA LEU A 16 28.71 20.56 4.08
C LEU A 16 27.71 20.20 5.18
N GLN A 17 28.00 20.56 6.43
CA GLN A 17 27.14 20.23 7.57
C GLN A 17 25.78 20.95 7.47
N GLY A 18 24.68 20.21 7.66
CA GLY A 18 23.31 20.73 7.55
C GLY A 18 22.82 20.95 6.12
N ALA A 19 23.60 20.55 5.11
CA ALA A 19 23.24 20.63 3.70
C ALA A 19 22.95 19.24 3.11
N HIS A 20 22.09 19.20 2.10
CA HIS A 20 21.68 17.98 1.40
C HIS A 20 21.88 18.13 -0.10
N VAL A 21 22.14 17.03 -0.80
CA VAL A 21 22.11 17.00 -2.28
C VAL A 21 20.68 16.72 -2.70
N THR A 22 20.11 17.60 -3.52
CA THR A 22 18.71 17.55 -3.97
C THR A 22 18.59 17.55 -5.51
N GLU A 23 19.69 17.28 -6.21
CA GLU A 23 19.74 17.20 -7.66
C GLU A 23 19.42 15.77 -8.14
N PRO A 24 18.76 15.58 -9.29
CA PRO A 24 18.55 14.27 -9.89
C PRO A 24 19.88 13.61 -10.37
N PRO A 25 19.87 12.28 -10.63
CA PRO A 25 21.03 11.54 -11.15
C PRO A 25 21.74 12.20 -12.33
N GLY A 26 23.06 12.05 -12.36
CA GLY A 26 23.95 12.58 -13.39
C GLY A 26 24.33 14.06 -13.26
N ARG A 27 23.56 14.87 -12.51
CA ARG A 27 23.93 16.27 -12.22
C ARG A 27 24.99 16.39 -11.13
N PRO A 28 25.71 17.51 -11.00
CA PRO A 28 26.65 17.75 -9.90
C PRO A 28 26.04 17.52 -8.51
N ALA A 29 26.61 16.59 -7.72
CA ALA A 29 26.20 16.32 -6.35
C ALA A 29 26.70 17.40 -5.38
N LEU A 30 26.12 18.60 -5.49
CA LEU A 30 26.50 19.79 -4.74
C LEU A 30 25.54 20.04 -3.56
N PRO A 31 26.05 20.48 -2.39
CA PRO A 31 25.24 20.72 -1.21
C PRO A 31 24.31 21.93 -1.37
N THR A 32 23.02 21.75 -1.12
CA THR A 32 22.02 22.80 -0.88
C THR A 32 21.76 22.93 0.62
N LEU A 33 21.81 24.17 1.13
CA LEU A 33 21.33 24.51 2.48
C LEU A 33 19.88 25.00 2.41
N MET A 34 19.10 24.69 3.43
CA MET A 34 17.76 25.25 3.63
C MET A 34 17.75 26.18 4.83
N ILE A 35 17.20 27.37 4.68
CA ILE A 35 16.87 28.27 5.80
C ILE A 35 15.34 28.46 5.79
N PRO A 36 14.59 27.78 6.68
CA PRO A 36 13.15 27.98 6.79
C PRO A 36 12.84 29.39 7.31
N VAL A 37 12.08 30.17 6.54
CA VAL A 37 11.72 31.56 6.91
C VAL A 37 10.23 31.63 7.18
N GLY A 38 9.85 31.98 8.42
CA GLY A 38 8.47 32.32 8.74
C GLY A 38 8.08 33.62 8.02
N VAL A 39 6.86 33.68 7.49
CA VAL A 39 6.37 34.80 6.66
C VAL A 39 5.11 35.39 7.29
N PRO A 40 4.93 36.73 7.34
CA PRO A 40 3.69 37.33 7.82
C PRO A 40 2.48 36.91 6.97
N ASP A 41 1.30 36.91 7.58
CA ASP A 41 0.07 36.68 6.81
C ASP A 41 -0.14 37.78 5.74
N GLY A 42 -0.74 37.40 4.62
CA GLY A 42 -0.89 38.25 3.43
C GLY A 42 0.41 38.56 2.66
N MET A 43 1.59 38.24 3.20
CA MET A 43 2.89 38.59 2.61
C MET A 43 3.59 37.38 1.96
N SER A 44 4.34 37.62 0.90
CA SER A 44 5.26 36.66 0.29
C SER A 44 6.72 37.09 0.53
N ALA A 45 7.63 36.13 0.60
CA ALA A 45 9.04 36.37 0.87
C ALA A 45 9.86 36.43 -0.43
N LYS A 46 10.77 37.39 -0.53
CA LYS A 46 11.81 37.46 -1.58
C LYS A 46 13.20 37.46 -0.93
N ALA A 47 14.09 36.63 -1.44
CA ALA A 47 15.50 36.61 -1.04
C ALA A 47 16.31 37.63 -1.87
N ARG A 48 17.06 38.50 -1.20
CA ARG A 48 18.04 39.40 -1.80
C ARG A 48 19.39 39.25 -1.14
N ILE A 49 20.41 38.94 -1.93
CA ILE A 49 21.80 38.93 -1.47
C ILE A 49 22.24 40.39 -1.30
N VAL A 50 22.68 40.73 -0.08
CA VAL A 50 23.26 42.06 0.24
C VAL A 50 24.78 42.02 0.06
N SER A 51 25.42 40.92 0.47
CA SER A 51 26.81 40.60 0.17
C SER A 51 27.01 39.09 0.14
N ALA A 52 27.96 38.62 -0.68
CA ALA A 52 28.40 37.23 -0.71
C ALA A 52 29.92 37.19 -0.92
N GLU A 53 30.62 36.55 0.01
CA GLU A 53 32.07 36.36 0.04
C GLU A 53 32.37 34.96 -0.51
N TRP A 54 33.05 34.87 -1.65
CA TRP A 54 33.36 33.61 -2.32
C TRP A 54 34.86 33.32 -2.31
N GLU A 55 35.22 32.09 -1.94
CA GLU A 55 36.56 31.54 -2.17
C GLU A 55 36.52 30.72 -3.47
N GLU A 56 37.39 31.06 -4.43
CA GLU A 56 37.60 30.22 -5.61
C GLU A 56 38.55 29.07 -5.30
N ARG A 57 38.22 27.86 -5.77
CA ARG A 57 39.06 26.67 -5.69
C ARG A 57 39.23 26.03 -7.05
N GLY A 58 40.21 26.51 -7.81
CA GLY A 58 40.71 25.85 -9.02
C GLY A 58 41.61 24.66 -8.70
N GLY A 59 42.04 23.93 -9.74
CA GLY A 59 42.96 22.79 -9.62
C GLY A 59 42.34 21.53 -8.97
N LEU A 60 41.05 21.55 -8.68
CA LEU A 60 40.29 20.39 -8.21
C LEU A 60 39.60 19.68 -9.39
N PRO A 61 39.45 18.34 -9.34
CA PRO A 61 38.63 17.63 -10.32
C PRO A 61 37.14 18.01 -10.23
N PRO A 62 36.32 17.70 -11.26
CA PRO A 62 34.88 17.99 -11.25
C PRO A 62 34.14 17.40 -10.04
N PRO A 63 32.95 17.93 -9.66
CA PRO A 63 32.13 17.33 -8.63
C PRO A 63 31.67 15.94 -9.05
N VAL A 64 31.65 15.00 -8.12
CA VAL A 64 30.99 13.70 -8.32
C VAL A 64 29.54 13.95 -8.78
N PRO A 65 29.05 13.33 -9.87
CA PRO A 65 27.65 13.45 -10.25
C PRO A 65 26.77 12.65 -9.27
N VAL A 66 25.48 12.97 -9.18
CA VAL A 66 24.53 12.20 -8.38
C VAL A 66 24.44 10.79 -8.97
N ALA A 67 24.71 9.80 -8.15
CA ALA A 67 24.83 8.41 -8.58
C ALA A 67 23.50 7.88 -9.14
N LYS A 68 23.61 7.07 -10.18
CA LYS A 68 22.55 6.24 -10.74
C LYS A 68 22.83 4.81 -10.29
N GLN A 69 21.94 4.23 -9.48
CA GLN A 69 22.08 2.83 -9.12
C GLN A 69 21.82 1.96 -10.35
N ARG A 70 22.81 1.13 -10.67
CA ARG A 70 22.78 0.01 -11.61
C ARG A 70 23.22 -1.24 -10.82
N PHE A 71 23.28 -2.39 -11.47
CA PHE A 71 23.42 -3.67 -10.83
C PHE A 71 24.35 -4.59 -11.62
N VAL A 72 25.15 -5.40 -10.90
CA VAL A 72 26.30 -6.12 -11.47
C VAL A 72 26.63 -7.47 -10.83
N GLY A 73 25.95 -7.90 -9.77
CA GLY A 73 26.12 -9.26 -9.30
C GLY A 73 25.11 -9.71 -8.25
N GLU A 74 25.14 -11.00 -7.98
CA GLU A 74 24.85 -11.56 -6.66
C GLU A 74 26.07 -12.35 -6.19
N ASP A 75 26.49 -12.12 -4.95
CA ASP A 75 27.55 -12.87 -4.29
C ASP A 75 26.90 -13.96 -3.41
N PRO A 76 27.18 -15.26 -3.62
CA PRO A 76 26.68 -16.35 -2.80
C PRO A 76 26.97 -16.27 -1.29
N LYS A 77 27.75 -15.28 -0.83
CA LYS A 77 28.03 -15.00 0.59
C LYS A 77 27.49 -13.66 1.10
N SER A 78 27.02 -12.76 0.23
CA SER A 78 26.57 -11.42 0.65
C SER A 78 25.33 -10.86 -0.05
N GLY A 79 24.77 -11.59 -1.03
CA GLY A 79 23.53 -11.23 -1.73
C GLY A 79 23.73 -10.21 -2.86
N PRO A 80 22.73 -9.36 -3.15
CA PRO A 80 22.74 -8.48 -4.33
C PRO A 80 23.81 -7.39 -4.28
N VAL A 81 24.56 -7.30 -5.39
CA VAL A 81 25.68 -6.38 -5.62
C VAL A 81 25.27 -5.33 -6.67
N SER A 82 24.80 -4.19 -6.18
CA SER A 82 24.57 -3.00 -7.01
C SER A 82 25.86 -2.21 -7.28
N GLU A 83 26.01 -1.68 -8.51
CA GLU A 83 27.01 -0.66 -8.83
C GLU A 83 26.35 0.72 -8.86
N PHE A 84 26.89 1.67 -8.12
CA PHE A 84 26.56 3.07 -8.34
C PHE A 84 27.38 3.56 -9.54
N ARG A 85 26.72 3.84 -10.67
CA ARG A 85 27.32 4.51 -11.82
C ARG A 85 27.21 6.02 -11.71
N TYR A 86 28.19 6.70 -12.26
CA TYR A 86 28.39 8.13 -12.11
C TYR A 86 28.49 8.80 -13.49
N GLU A 87 27.44 8.60 -14.29
CA GLU A 87 27.23 9.12 -15.65
C GLU A 87 27.02 10.66 -15.60
N PRO A 88 28.00 11.52 -15.98
CA PRO A 88 27.86 12.97 -15.81
C PRO A 88 27.00 13.60 -16.92
N ASP A 89 26.03 14.43 -16.55
CA ASP A 89 25.14 15.14 -17.48
C ASP A 89 25.95 16.01 -18.48
N PRO A 90 26.00 15.67 -19.78
CA PRO A 90 26.81 16.42 -20.76
C PRO A 90 26.34 17.87 -20.94
N SER A 91 25.08 18.18 -20.65
CA SER A 91 24.53 19.54 -20.73
C SER A 91 25.05 20.46 -19.62
N ILE A 92 25.54 19.89 -18.52
CA ILE A 92 26.14 20.63 -17.40
C ILE A 92 27.67 20.49 -17.45
N TYR A 93 28.19 19.26 -17.41
CA TYR A 93 29.64 19.00 -17.35
C TYR A 93 30.38 19.38 -18.64
N GLY A 94 29.69 19.37 -19.79
CA GLY A 94 30.23 19.78 -21.09
C GLY A 94 30.02 21.26 -21.44
N ARG A 95 29.39 22.08 -20.58
CA ARG A 95 29.16 23.51 -20.83
C ARG A 95 29.95 24.40 -19.86
N GLY A 96 30.44 25.53 -20.35
CA GLY A 96 31.21 26.50 -19.55
C GLY A 96 30.43 27.34 -18.52
N ASN A 97 29.21 26.92 -18.13
CA ASN A 97 28.31 27.71 -17.29
C ASN A 97 28.35 27.26 -15.83
N VAL A 98 28.33 28.21 -14.89
CA VAL A 98 28.38 27.92 -13.45
C VAL A 98 27.08 27.24 -12.97
N TRP A 99 27.19 26.06 -12.35
CA TRP A 99 26.08 25.27 -11.82
C TRP A 99 26.10 25.18 -10.28
N PRO A 100 24.95 25.33 -9.58
CA PRO A 100 23.68 25.85 -10.10
C PRO A 100 23.79 27.31 -10.53
N GLY A 101 22.92 27.75 -11.45
CA GLY A 101 22.94 29.13 -11.97
C GLY A 101 22.60 30.19 -10.92
N GLU A 102 21.68 29.88 -10.01
CA GLU A 102 21.22 30.78 -8.94
C GLU A 102 21.92 30.47 -7.62
N ILE A 103 22.19 31.51 -6.81
CA ILE A 103 22.90 31.39 -5.52
C ILE A 103 21.92 31.13 -4.36
N VAL A 104 20.74 31.76 -4.40
CA VAL A 104 19.63 31.53 -3.47
C VAL A 104 18.33 31.57 -4.27
N THR A 105 17.43 30.63 -4.03
CA THR A 105 16.04 30.70 -4.50
C THR A 105 15.09 30.62 -3.31
N MET A 106 13.90 31.22 -3.41
CA MET A 106 12.81 30.89 -2.48
C MET A 106 12.08 29.67 -3.01
N GLY A 107 11.85 28.66 -2.16
CA GLY A 107 10.97 27.54 -2.48
C GLY A 107 9.49 27.93 -2.43
N GLU A 108 8.62 26.93 -2.61
CA GLU A 108 7.18 27.08 -2.39
C GLU A 108 6.92 27.24 -0.88
N GLY A 109 5.76 27.78 -0.52
CA GLY A 109 5.39 27.94 0.89
C GLY A 109 4.58 26.77 1.41
N GLY A 110 4.78 26.43 2.69
CA GLY A 110 4.02 25.40 3.40
C GLY A 110 3.58 25.87 4.80
N PRO A 111 2.51 25.29 5.37
CA PRO A 111 2.07 25.60 6.72
C PRO A 111 2.84 24.79 7.77
N LEU A 112 3.55 25.49 8.65
CA LEU A 112 4.19 24.95 9.85
C LEU A 112 3.26 25.17 11.05
N GLY A 113 2.30 24.27 11.23
CA GLY A 113 1.17 24.45 12.15
C GLY A 113 0.31 25.67 11.77
N ASP A 114 0.20 26.64 12.67
CA ASP A 114 -0.50 27.92 12.47
C ASP A 114 0.40 29.06 11.95
N SER A 115 1.40 28.77 11.11
CA SER A 115 2.24 29.81 10.49
C SER A 115 2.71 29.42 9.08
N TRP A 116 2.84 30.41 8.19
CA TRP A 116 3.36 30.19 6.85
C TRP A 116 4.89 30.21 6.86
N MET A 117 5.52 29.22 6.24
CA MET A 117 6.97 29.10 6.10
C MET A 117 7.33 29.02 4.61
N MET A 118 8.35 29.76 4.18
CA MET A 118 8.96 29.63 2.85
C MET A 118 10.47 29.37 3.03
N PRO A 119 11.04 28.31 2.42
CA PRO A 119 12.45 28.02 2.58
C PRO A 119 13.29 28.89 1.63
N ALA A 120 14.28 29.59 2.17
CA ALA A 120 15.38 30.12 1.37
C ALA A 120 16.38 28.99 1.10
N LEU A 121 16.43 28.53 -0.14
CA LEU A 121 17.28 27.43 -0.61
C LEU A 121 18.60 28.01 -1.13
N VAL A 122 19.67 27.84 -0.36
CA VAL A 122 20.99 28.44 -0.61
C VAL A 122 21.91 27.41 -1.29
N ARG A 123 22.73 27.86 -2.22
CA ARG A 123 23.66 27.05 -3.04
C ARG A 123 25.11 27.39 -2.67
N PRO A 124 25.58 26.98 -1.47
CA PRO A 124 26.86 27.42 -0.90
C PRO A 124 28.10 26.88 -1.62
N VAL A 125 27.98 25.84 -2.44
CA VAL A 125 29.05 25.44 -3.37
C VAL A 125 28.47 25.37 -4.77
N ARG A 126 29.18 25.99 -5.72
CA ARG A 126 28.86 26.01 -7.14
C ARG A 126 30.09 25.56 -7.92
N TYR A 127 29.89 24.93 -9.06
CA TYR A 127 30.96 24.45 -9.94
C TYR A 127 30.94 25.20 -11.26
N ASP A 128 32.11 25.62 -11.73
CA ASP A 128 32.35 26.27 -13.01
C ASP A 128 33.13 25.28 -13.91
N PRO A 129 32.45 24.56 -14.84
CA PRO A 129 33.09 23.53 -15.65
C PRO A 129 34.06 24.10 -16.68
N GLY A 130 33.81 25.33 -17.15
CA GLY A 130 34.66 26.00 -18.14
C GLY A 130 36.03 26.36 -17.58
N HIS A 131 36.06 26.91 -16.37
CA HIS A 131 37.30 27.30 -15.68
C HIS A 131 37.80 26.22 -14.70
N LYS A 132 37.11 25.06 -14.60
CA LYS A 132 37.43 23.91 -13.74
C LYS A 132 37.72 24.32 -12.28
N ARG A 133 36.80 25.10 -11.71
CA ARG A 133 36.90 25.64 -10.35
C ARG A 133 35.59 25.53 -9.58
N PHE A 134 35.68 25.52 -8.26
CA PHE A 134 34.53 25.68 -7.37
C PHE A 134 34.47 27.11 -6.85
N LEU A 135 33.25 27.63 -6.73
CA LEU A 135 32.96 28.83 -5.96
C LEU A 135 32.38 28.36 -4.61
N VAL A 136 33.07 28.69 -3.52
CA VAL A 136 32.69 28.28 -2.15
C VAL A 136 32.26 29.51 -1.35
N LEU A 137 31.01 29.51 -0.90
CA LEU A 137 30.43 30.62 -0.14
C LEU A 137 30.97 30.63 1.28
N LYS A 138 31.83 31.61 1.60
CA LYS A 138 32.48 31.78 2.90
C LYS A 138 31.57 32.51 3.89
N ARG A 139 30.84 33.51 3.39
CA ARG A 139 29.91 34.35 4.14
C ARG A 139 28.85 34.90 3.19
N MET A 140 27.62 35.01 3.66
CA MET A 140 26.55 35.68 2.92
C MET A 140 25.71 36.51 3.88
N THR A 141 25.45 37.77 3.52
CA THR A 141 24.39 38.56 4.13
C THR A 141 23.15 38.44 3.26
N LEU A 142 22.22 37.58 3.66
CA LEU A 142 20.93 37.44 3.00
C LEU A 142 19.91 38.36 3.68
N ARG A 143 19.26 39.23 2.91
CA ARG A 143 18.05 39.92 3.35
C ARG A 143 16.84 39.20 2.78
N VAL A 144 15.87 38.89 3.63
CA VAL A 144 14.53 38.50 3.17
C VAL A 144 13.63 39.73 3.27
N GLU A 145 13.03 40.10 2.14
CA GLU A 145 12.13 41.23 2.02
C GLU A 145 10.70 40.69 1.85
N PHE A 146 9.77 41.18 2.68
CA PHE A 146 8.36 40.80 2.61
C PHE A 146 7.60 41.80 1.74
N ALA A 147 6.88 41.29 0.74
CA ALA A 147 6.01 42.05 -0.13
C ALA A 147 4.60 41.46 -0.11
N ALA A 148 3.57 42.21 -0.53
CA ALA A 148 2.22 41.67 -0.66
C ALA A 148 2.23 40.41 -1.55
N ALA A 149 1.62 39.33 -1.08
CA ALA A 149 1.48 38.11 -1.88
C ALA A 149 0.51 38.36 -3.05
N THR A 150 0.83 37.82 -4.23
CA THR A 150 -0.05 37.94 -5.40
C THR A 150 -1.37 37.21 -5.17
N THR A 151 -2.43 37.54 -5.90
CA THR A 151 -3.72 36.82 -5.84
C THR A 151 -3.55 35.32 -6.08
N ALA A 152 -2.60 34.92 -6.94
CA ALA A 152 -2.21 33.52 -7.11
C ALA A 152 -1.58 32.94 -5.82
N GLN A 153 -0.58 33.61 -5.23
CA GLN A 153 0.07 33.21 -3.98
C GLN A 153 -0.87 33.20 -2.76
N LEU A 154 -1.95 33.99 -2.77
CA LEU A 154 -3.00 33.99 -1.75
C LEU A 154 -4.01 32.86 -1.98
N LYS A 155 -4.42 32.63 -3.23
CA LYS A 155 -5.23 31.46 -3.62
C LYS A 155 -4.50 30.14 -3.31
N VAL A 156 -3.15 30.13 -3.36
CA VAL A 156 -2.32 29.00 -2.93
C VAL A 156 -1.84 29.05 -1.47
N ARG A 157 -2.67 29.57 -0.56
CA ARG A 157 -2.50 29.40 0.89
C ARG A 157 -3.76 28.81 1.53
N PRO A 158 -3.64 27.85 2.47
CA PRO A 158 -4.74 27.57 3.38
C PRO A 158 -4.89 28.77 4.34
N ALA A 159 -6.12 29.13 4.71
CA ALA A 159 -6.34 30.19 5.69
C ALA A 159 -5.62 29.84 7.00
N VAL A 160 -4.71 30.70 7.47
CA VAL A 160 -4.01 30.50 8.74
C VAL A 160 -4.97 30.89 9.86
N ARG A 161 -5.59 29.90 10.50
CA ARG A 161 -6.58 30.13 11.56
C ARG A 161 -5.90 30.23 12.94
N PRO A 162 -6.23 31.25 13.74
CA PRO A 162 -5.83 31.31 15.14
C PRO A 162 -6.43 30.18 15.97
N GLY A 163 -5.80 29.88 17.10
CA GLY A 163 -6.18 28.78 17.99
C GLY A 163 -5.29 27.57 17.80
N ALA A 164 -4.14 27.59 18.47
CA ALA A 164 -3.34 26.44 18.93
C ALA A 164 -1.99 26.94 19.47
N ASP A 165 -1.99 27.91 20.41
CA ASP A 165 -0.76 28.35 21.12
C ASP A 165 -0.26 27.30 22.14
N ALA A 166 -0.39 26.03 21.77
CA ALA A 166 0.25 24.91 22.43
C ALA A 166 1.77 25.12 22.40
N ASN A 167 2.40 25.13 23.58
CA ASN A 167 3.84 25.36 23.76
C ASN A 167 4.73 24.43 22.90
N VAL A 168 4.21 23.30 22.42
CA VAL A 168 4.85 22.40 21.46
C VAL A 168 5.15 23.08 20.11
N TRP A 169 4.20 23.79 19.49
CA TRP A 169 4.45 24.45 18.20
C TRP A 169 5.47 25.59 18.35
N GLN A 170 5.46 26.31 19.47
CA GLN A 170 6.47 27.34 19.76
C GLN A 170 7.88 26.74 19.91
N ARG A 171 8.03 25.55 20.52
CA ARG A 171 9.31 24.83 20.56
C ARG A 171 9.78 24.43 19.16
N VAL A 172 8.92 23.81 18.35
CA VAL A 172 9.28 23.36 17.00
C VAL A 172 9.61 24.53 16.08
N LYS A 173 8.84 25.62 16.11
CA LYS A 173 9.14 26.84 15.34
C LYS A 173 10.44 27.51 15.78
N ARG A 174 10.80 27.47 17.07
CA ARG A 174 12.09 27.98 17.57
C ARG A 174 13.28 27.19 17.01
N SER A 175 13.14 25.87 16.86
CA SER A 175 14.19 25.01 16.30
C SER A 175 14.27 25.04 14.77
N LEU A 176 13.17 25.34 14.07
CA LEU A 176 13.12 25.29 12.60
C LEU A 176 13.25 26.66 11.90
N LEU A 177 12.64 27.72 12.43
CA LEU A 177 12.56 29.01 11.71
C LEU A 177 13.79 29.88 11.98
N GLY A 178 14.57 30.16 10.93
CA GLY A 178 15.75 31.02 11.00
C GLY A 178 15.47 32.49 11.38
N ASN A 179 14.19 32.88 11.43
CA ASN A 179 13.72 34.19 11.89
C ASN A 179 12.67 34.10 13.02
N TYR A 180 12.65 33.01 13.81
CA TYR A 180 11.64 32.74 14.85
C TYR A 180 11.32 33.94 15.76
N GLU A 181 12.34 34.66 16.24
CA GLU A 181 12.18 35.80 17.16
C GLU A 181 11.33 36.94 16.56
N SER A 182 11.41 37.15 15.24
CA SER A 182 10.53 38.06 14.50
C SER A 182 9.19 37.38 14.17
N ALA A 183 9.24 36.12 13.70
CA ALA A 183 8.07 35.40 13.20
C ALA A 183 6.98 35.18 14.26
N ARG A 184 7.36 34.97 15.53
CA ARG A 184 6.39 34.84 16.64
C ARG A 184 5.56 36.11 16.89
N ALA A 185 6.05 37.28 16.44
CA ALA A 185 5.44 38.59 16.63
C ALA A 185 4.70 39.09 15.38
N PHE A 186 4.67 38.31 14.29
CA PHE A 186 3.93 38.71 13.09
C PHE A 186 2.42 38.69 13.34
N PRO A 187 1.66 39.69 12.82
CA PRO A 187 0.23 39.75 13.00
C PRO A 187 -0.45 38.57 12.28
N ARG A 188 -1.09 37.68 13.06
CA ARG A 188 -1.98 36.63 12.53
C ARG A 188 -3.35 37.29 12.26
N ARG A 189 -3.76 37.44 11.00
CA ARG A 189 -5.13 37.91 10.71
C ARG A 189 -6.13 36.82 11.07
N VAL A 190 -7.09 37.15 11.93
CA VAL A 190 -8.29 36.33 12.09
C VAL A 190 -9.07 36.45 10.77
N THR A 191 -8.88 35.51 9.85
CA THR A 191 -9.64 35.49 8.59
C THR A 191 -10.97 34.78 8.83
N PRO A 192 -12.13 35.46 8.76
CA PRO A 192 -13.44 34.83 8.84
C PRO A 192 -13.73 34.17 7.49
N GLY A 193 -13.07 33.04 7.25
CA GLY A 193 -13.03 32.37 5.97
C GLY A 193 -13.17 30.86 6.14
N ALA A 194 -14.33 30.35 5.74
CA ALA A 194 -14.37 29.00 5.22
C ALA A 194 -13.47 28.96 3.97
N LEU A 195 -12.38 28.19 4.02
CA LEU A 195 -11.96 27.51 2.80
C LEU A 195 -13.18 26.71 2.31
N ARG A 196 -13.36 26.58 1.00
CA ARG A 196 -14.38 25.68 0.44
C ARG A 196 -14.10 24.30 1.03
N ALA A 197 -14.91 23.88 2.00
CA ALA A 197 -14.71 22.61 2.67
C ALA A 197 -14.74 21.51 1.60
N PRO A 198 -13.86 20.49 1.70
CA PRO A 198 -14.08 19.23 1.00
C PRO A 198 -15.54 18.85 1.18
N ARG A 199 -16.25 18.61 0.08
CA ARG A 199 -17.61 18.10 0.17
C ARG A 199 -17.48 16.63 0.55
N LEU A 200 -17.60 16.40 1.86
CA LEU A 200 -17.83 15.09 2.48
C LEU A 200 -18.91 14.33 1.72
N SER A 201 -18.93 13.00 1.89
CA SER A 201 -20.01 12.16 1.37
C SER A 201 -21.37 12.71 1.82
N THR A 202 -22.10 13.34 0.89
CA THR A 202 -23.45 13.81 1.18
C THR A 202 -24.35 12.59 1.22
N ARG A 203 -24.63 12.04 2.41
CA ARG A 203 -25.60 10.93 2.55
C ARG A 203 -26.92 11.33 1.89
N HIS A 204 -27.28 10.61 0.83
CA HIS A 204 -28.48 10.90 0.04
C HIS A 204 -29.75 10.66 0.87
N ALA A 205 -29.71 9.69 1.79
CA ALA A 205 -30.81 9.34 2.67
C ALA A 205 -30.58 9.84 4.10
N ALA A 206 -30.53 11.17 4.32
CA ALA A 206 -30.30 11.79 5.63
C ALA A 206 -31.36 11.50 6.73
N ALA A 207 -32.27 10.57 6.50
CA ALA A 207 -33.31 10.10 7.42
C ALA A 207 -33.36 8.57 7.60
N ASN A 208 -32.68 7.77 6.77
CA ASN A 208 -32.76 6.31 6.78
C ASN A 208 -31.38 5.68 6.97
N PRO A 209 -31.28 4.50 7.62
CA PRO A 209 -30.07 3.69 7.61
C PRO A 209 -29.54 3.39 6.19
N GLU A 210 -28.22 3.27 6.07
CA GLU A 210 -27.54 2.89 4.83
C GLU A 210 -26.76 1.59 5.07
N PHE A 211 -26.57 0.77 4.03
CA PHE A 211 -25.95 -0.54 4.11
C PHE A 211 -24.86 -0.66 3.05
N ARG A 212 -23.64 -0.98 3.49
CA ARG A 212 -22.52 -1.31 2.60
C ARG A 212 -22.71 -2.70 2.03
N VAL A 213 -22.44 -2.84 0.74
CA VAL A 213 -22.52 -4.08 -0.03
C VAL A 213 -21.21 -4.24 -0.79
N SER A 214 -20.35 -5.11 -0.28
CA SER A 214 -19.01 -5.37 -0.84
C SER A 214 -19.10 -6.37 -2.00
N VAL A 215 -18.70 -5.95 -3.20
CA VAL A 215 -18.76 -6.76 -4.42
C VAL A 215 -17.36 -7.04 -4.95
N SER A 216 -16.94 -8.31 -4.91
CA SER A 216 -15.63 -8.80 -5.36
C SER A 216 -15.61 -9.38 -6.78
N SER A 217 -16.78 -9.55 -7.41
CA SER A 217 -16.92 -10.04 -8.80
C SER A 217 -17.71 -9.05 -9.62
N THR A 218 -17.23 -8.72 -10.82
CA THR A 218 -17.98 -7.90 -11.78
C THR A 218 -19.08 -8.74 -12.40
N GLY A 219 -20.26 -8.14 -12.57
CA GLY A 219 -21.38 -8.72 -13.29
C GLY A 219 -22.75 -8.31 -12.77
N TRP A 220 -23.81 -8.83 -13.40
CA TRP A 220 -25.18 -8.57 -12.93
C TRP A 220 -25.45 -9.29 -11.60
N SER A 221 -25.54 -8.50 -10.53
CA SER A 221 -25.56 -8.95 -9.14
C SER A 221 -26.95 -8.84 -8.51
N SER A 222 -27.21 -9.62 -7.47
CA SER A 222 -28.48 -9.66 -6.73
C SER A 222 -28.24 -9.56 -5.23
N VAL A 223 -28.95 -8.64 -4.59
CA VAL A 223 -28.98 -8.46 -3.13
C VAL A 223 -30.39 -8.78 -2.66
N SER A 224 -30.54 -9.90 -1.94
CA SER A 224 -31.85 -10.34 -1.43
C SER A 224 -32.27 -9.60 -0.17
N PHE A 225 -33.59 -9.48 0.05
CA PHE A 225 -34.13 -8.96 1.31
C PHE A 225 -33.58 -9.75 2.51
N ALA A 226 -33.52 -11.08 2.42
CA ALA A 226 -33.00 -11.93 3.50
C ALA A 226 -31.56 -11.59 3.91
N ALA A 227 -30.70 -11.23 2.95
CA ALA A 227 -29.32 -10.84 3.22
C ALA A 227 -29.24 -9.44 3.85
N LEU A 228 -30.06 -8.48 3.38
CA LEU A 228 -30.15 -7.14 3.96
C LEU A 228 -30.80 -7.15 5.36
N SER A 229 -31.86 -7.93 5.58
CA SER A 229 -32.53 -8.03 6.87
C SER A 229 -31.64 -8.68 7.94
N ALA A 230 -30.77 -9.62 7.54
CA ALA A 230 -29.74 -10.19 8.42
C ALA A 230 -28.70 -9.14 8.86
N ALA A 231 -28.46 -8.10 8.05
CA ALA A 231 -27.65 -6.94 8.40
C ALA A 231 -28.44 -5.83 9.14
N GLY A 232 -29.75 -5.98 9.35
CA GLY A 232 -30.61 -5.04 10.08
C GLY A 232 -31.56 -4.18 9.23
N PHE A 233 -31.73 -4.48 7.93
CA PHE A 233 -32.68 -3.76 7.07
C PHE A 233 -34.14 -4.00 7.50
N PRO A 234 -34.99 -2.96 7.61
CA PRO A 234 -36.37 -3.11 8.09
C PRO A 234 -37.33 -3.67 7.03
N ALA A 235 -38.33 -4.41 7.48
CA ALA A 235 -39.46 -4.84 6.65
C ALA A 235 -40.45 -3.68 6.37
N GLY A 236 -41.31 -3.82 5.37
CA GLY A 236 -42.38 -2.86 5.07
C GLY A 236 -41.96 -1.66 4.21
N ILE A 237 -40.73 -1.66 3.68
CA ILE A 237 -40.25 -0.66 2.72
C ILE A 237 -40.74 -1.05 1.32
N SER A 238 -41.20 -0.08 0.50
CA SER A 238 -41.56 -0.39 -0.89
C SER A 238 -40.33 -0.76 -1.70
N ILE A 239 -40.37 -1.88 -2.43
CA ILE A 239 -39.25 -2.33 -3.26
C ILE A 239 -38.87 -1.32 -4.36
N SER A 240 -39.86 -0.52 -4.81
CA SER A 240 -39.65 0.58 -5.77
C SER A 240 -38.80 1.74 -5.23
N GLN A 241 -38.66 1.85 -3.90
CA GLN A 241 -37.92 2.92 -3.22
C GLN A 241 -36.51 2.50 -2.78
N VAL A 242 -36.17 1.21 -2.85
CA VAL A 242 -34.86 0.68 -2.44
C VAL A 242 -33.85 0.91 -3.56
N GLY A 243 -32.89 1.80 -3.32
CA GLY A 243 -31.89 2.22 -4.30
C GLY A 243 -30.47 1.73 -3.97
N VAL A 244 -29.60 1.81 -4.99
CA VAL A 244 -28.17 1.51 -4.90
C VAL A 244 -27.38 2.73 -5.36
N TRP A 245 -26.28 3.04 -4.67
CA TRP A 245 -25.33 4.10 -5.04
C TRP A 245 -23.89 3.58 -5.03
N GLU A 246 -23.10 3.92 -6.03
CA GLU A 246 -21.63 3.79 -5.98
C GLU A 246 -21.05 5.10 -5.41
N ARG A 247 -20.25 5.00 -4.35
CA ARG A 247 -19.58 6.16 -3.71
C ARG A 247 -18.10 6.21 -4.02
N GLY A 248 -17.52 7.40 -4.06
CA GLY A 248 -16.10 7.59 -4.33
C GLY A 248 -15.60 8.96 -3.93
N TYR A 249 -14.43 9.33 -4.43
CA TYR A 249 -13.83 10.65 -4.23
C TYR A 249 -13.18 11.11 -5.53
N ASP A 250 -13.46 12.34 -5.94
CA ASP A 250 -12.80 13.02 -7.05
C ASP A 250 -11.62 13.82 -6.50
N ASP A 251 -10.40 13.33 -6.74
CA ASP A 251 -9.15 13.99 -6.35
C ASP A 251 -8.84 15.26 -7.15
N VAL A 252 -9.53 15.51 -8.29
CA VAL A 252 -9.41 16.75 -9.07
C VAL A 252 -10.35 17.83 -8.52
N GLY A 253 -11.58 17.46 -8.15
CA GLY A 253 -12.58 18.34 -7.54
C GLY A 253 -12.43 18.59 -6.03
N ASP A 254 -11.64 17.74 -5.36
CA ASP A 254 -11.51 17.59 -3.90
C ASP A 254 -12.87 17.43 -3.22
N SER A 255 -13.61 16.40 -3.65
CA SER A 255 -14.98 16.14 -3.20
C SER A 255 -15.40 14.69 -3.36
N ALA A 256 -16.18 14.18 -2.40
CA ALA A 256 -16.85 12.90 -2.52
C ALA A 256 -17.84 12.88 -3.69
N THR A 257 -18.00 11.70 -4.30
CA THR A 257 -18.94 11.42 -5.38
C THR A 257 -19.94 10.36 -4.96
N SER A 258 -21.16 10.46 -5.48
CA SER A 258 -22.27 9.53 -5.20
C SER A 258 -23.11 9.41 -6.47
N THR A 259 -23.04 8.24 -7.10
CA THR A 259 -23.68 7.94 -8.38
C THR A 259 -24.79 6.92 -8.16
N PRO A 260 -26.08 7.25 -8.42
CA PRO A 260 -27.13 6.25 -8.36
C PRO A 260 -26.89 5.19 -9.43
N ILE A 261 -27.01 3.92 -9.06
CA ILE A 261 -26.87 2.78 -9.97
C ILE A 261 -28.28 2.28 -10.31
N PRO A 262 -28.61 2.12 -11.61
CA PRO A 262 -29.90 1.58 -12.03
C PRO A 262 -30.15 0.17 -11.46
N VAL A 263 -31.26 0.01 -10.74
CA VAL A 263 -31.71 -1.26 -10.16
C VAL A 263 -32.90 -1.83 -10.90
N VAL A 264 -33.04 -3.15 -10.88
CA VAL A 264 -34.23 -3.88 -11.28
C VAL A 264 -34.72 -4.70 -10.09
N ALA A 265 -35.91 -4.33 -9.61
CA ALA A 265 -36.59 -5.02 -8.53
C ALA A 265 -37.11 -6.39 -9.00
N ARG A 266 -36.80 -7.43 -8.23
CA ARG A 266 -37.43 -8.75 -8.31
C ARG A 266 -38.35 -8.92 -7.10
N ASP A 267 -39.59 -8.49 -7.30
CA ASP A 267 -40.73 -8.76 -6.42
C ASP A 267 -41.33 -10.12 -6.82
N VAL A 268 -41.21 -11.12 -5.93
CA VAL A 268 -41.60 -12.51 -6.20
C VAL A 268 -43.09 -12.76 -5.92
N ASN A 269 -43.69 -11.97 -5.02
CA ASN A 269 -45.09 -12.13 -4.59
C ASN A 269 -46.03 -11.06 -5.17
N SER A 270 -45.47 -10.06 -5.86
CA SER A 270 -46.13 -8.93 -6.53
C SER A 270 -46.88 -7.98 -5.58
N ASN A 271 -46.42 -7.82 -4.33
CA ASN A 271 -47.05 -6.97 -3.32
C ASN A 271 -46.49 -5.52 -3.26
N GLY A 272 -45.40 -5.20 -3.98
CA GLY A 272 -44.78 -3.87 -4.05
C GLY A 272 -43.94 -3.47 -2.82
N THR A 273 -43.82 -4.34 -1.82
CA THR A 273 -42.95 -4.28 -0.65
C THR A 273 -41.67 -5.07 -0.93
N PHE A 274 -40.60 -4.80 -0.19
CA PHE A 274 -39.38 -5.59 -0.22
C PHE A 274 -39.40 -6.56 0.97
N ASP A 275 -39.73 -7.84 0.73
CA ASP A 275 -39.85 -8.87 1.76
C ASP A 275 -39.39 -10.29 1.33
N GLY A 276 -40.10 -11.34 1.78
CA GLY A 276 -39.64 -12.72 1.87
C GLY A 276 -39.51 -13.46 0.55
N GLY A 277 -38.38 -13.25 -0.14
CA GLY A 277 -38.03 -13.89 -1.42
C GLY A 277 -37.44 -12.90 -2.42
N ASP A 278 -37.62 -11.61 -2.16
CA ASP A 278 -37.32 -10.54 -3.09
C ASP A 278 -35.84 -10.20 -3.17
N ALA A 279 -35.46 -9.52 -4.26
CA ALA A 279 -34.13 -8.95 -4.41
C ALA A 279 -34.16 -7.64 -5.20
N ILE A 280 -33.19 -6.77 -4.92
CA ILE A 280 -32.76 -5.73 -5.86
C ILE A 280 -31.61 -6.31 -6.69
N THR A 281 -31.61 -6.04 -8.00
CA THR A 281 -30.55 -6.51 -8.92
C THR A 281 -29.98 -5.36 -9.73
N PHE A 282 -28.68 -5.39 -10.01
CA PHE A 282 -27.99 -4.30 -10.72
C PHE A 282 -26.66 -4.78 -11.31
N TYR A 283 -26.13 -4.07 -12.30
CA TYR A 283 -24.77 -4.32 -12.78
C TYR A 283 -23.75 -3.76 -11.78
N ALA A 284 -22.90 -4.62 -11.25
CA ALA A 284 -21.86 -4.27 -10.28
C ALA A 284 -20.47 -4.54 -10.85
N ARG A 285 -19.46 -3.83 -10.36
CA ARG A 285 -18.04 -4.05 -10.67
C ARG A 285 -17.28 -4.40 -9.39
N ASN A 286 -16.27 -5.25 -9.50
CA ASN A 286 -15.20 -5.37 -8.50
C ASN A 286 -14.35 -4.07 -8.48
N LEU A 287 -13.36 -3.98 -7.57
CA LEU A 287 -12.54 -2.76 -7.52
C LEU A 287 -11.62 -2.62 -8.76
N ARG A 288 -10.99 -3.72 -9.22
CA ARG A 288 -10.07 -3.75 -10.37
C ARG A 288 -10.71 -3.19 -11.65
N ASP A 289 -11.96 -3.57 -11.93
CA ASP A 289 -12.73 -3.14 -13.10
C ASP A 289 -13.40 -1.76 -12.90
N ARG A 290 -13.43 -1.27 -11.66
CA ARG A 290 -13.83 0.09 -11.34
C ARG A 290 -12.73 1.11 -11.59
N VAL A 291 -11.55 0.89 -11.01
CA VAL A 291 -10.44 1.87 -10.99
C VAL A 291 -9.32 1.54 -11.98
N GLY A 292 -9.37 0.39 -12.65
CA GLY A 292 -8.33 -0.12 -13.53
C GLY A 292 -7.26 -0.91 -12.78
N ALA A 293 -6.66 -1.91 -13.44
CA ALA A 293 -5.75 -2.87 -12.81
C ALA A 293 -4.52 -2.23 -12.13
N LEU A 294 -3.96 -1.15 -12.69
CA LEU A 294 -2.77 -0.46 -12.18
C LEU A 294 -3.07 0.61 -11.11
N SER A 295 -4.28 0.64 -10.54
CA SER A 295 -4.64 1.60 -9.50
C SER A 295 -4.10 1.21 -8.13
N ILE A 296 -3.48 2.17 -7.44
CA ILE A 296 -3.03 2.06 -6.04
C ILE A 296 -4.10 1.49 -5.10
N GLU A 297 -5.38 1.79 -5.33
CA GLU A 297 -6.48 1.38 -4.44
C GLU A 297 -6.72 -0.15 -4.47
N ASN A 298 -6.35 -0.85 -5.55
CA ASN A 298 -6.44 -2.31 -5.64
C ASN A 298 -5.56 -3.04 -4.61
N ARG A 299 -4.53 -2.36 -4.07
CA ARG A 299 -3.68 -2.91 -3.01
C ARG A 299 -4.40 -3.07 -1.67
N TYR A 300 -5.47 -2.29 -1.42
CA TYR A 300 -6.15 -2.29 -0.12
C TYR A 300 -7.38 -3.20 -0.08
N ALA A 301 -8.01 -3.47 -1.23
CA ALA A 301 -9.20 -4.32 -1.32
C ALA A 301 -9.37 -4.93 -2.73
N TYR A 302 -10.02 -6.11 -2.81
CA TYR A 302 -10.56 -6.64 -4.07
C TYR A 302 -11.97 -6.12 -4.37
N ALA A 303 -12.75 -5.86 -3.32
CA ALA A 303 -14.16 -5.52 -3.43
C ALA A 303 -14.37 -4.01 -3.63
N ASN A 304 -15.26 -3.67 -4.55
CA ASN A 304 -15.89 -2.35 -4.59
C ASN A 304 -17.00 -2.29 -3.53
N VAL A 305 -17.38 -1.09 -3.07
CA VAL A 305 -18.46 -0.91 -2.10
C VAL A 305 -19.62 -0.14 -2.72
N TYR A 306 -20.76 -0.80 -2.80
CA TYR A 306 -22.05 -0.21 -3.13
C TYR A 306 -22.82 0.10 -1.85
N TRP A 307 -23.69 1.10 -1.90
CA TRP A 307 -24.47 1.58 -0.78
C TRP A 307 -25.96 1.38 -1.06
N VAL A 308 -26.66 0.63 -0.21
CA VAL A 308 -28.10 0.39 -0.28
C VAL A 308 -28.82 1.23 0.79
N SER A 309 -29.92 1.86 0.41
CA SER A 309 -30.88 2.51 1.32
C SER A 309 -32.21 2.69 0.58
N TRP A 310 -33.17 3.38 1.18
CA TRP A 310 -34.43 3.75 0.53
C TRP A 310 -34.69 5.25 0.65
N THR A 311 -35.50 5.80 -0.26
CA THR A 311 -35.91 7.21 -0.23
C THR A 311 -37.41 7.35 -0.47
N ALA A 312 -37.98 8.55 -0.29
CA ALA A 312 -39.37 8.81 -0.66
C ALA A 312 -39.60 8.74 -2.19
N ALA A 313 -38.57 9.01 -2.99
CA ALA A 313 -38.61 8.88 -4.45
C ALA A 313 -38.30 7.44 -4.89
N PRO A 314 -38.81 6.99 -6.04
CA PRO A 314 -38.40 5.73 -6.65
C PRO A 314 -36.88 5.67 -6.88
N ALA A 315 -36.33 4.47 -6.83
CA ALA A 315 -34.95 4.21 -7.20
C ALA A 315 -34.71 4.47 -8.70
N ALA A 316 -33.44 4.70 -9.07
CA ALA A 316 -33.05 4.73 -10.48
C ALA A 316 -33.27 3.35 -11.11
N VAL A 317 -33.84 3.29 -12.31
CA VAL A 317 -34.09 2.06 -13.08
C VAL A 317 -33.43 2.18 -14.46
N PRO A 318 -33.09 1.07 -15.15
CA PRO A 318 -32.50 1.13 -16.48
C PRO A 318 -33.43 1.80 -17.50
N ASP A 319 -32.94 2.83 -18.20
CA ASP A 319 -33.57 3.38 -19.40
C ASP A 319 -33.61 2.34 -20.54
N SER A 320 -34.36 2.58 -21.60
CA SER A 320 -34.50 1.62 -22.72
C SER A 320 -33.63 1.95 -23.94
N ILE A 321 -33.06 0.93 -24.58
CA ILE A 321 -32.43 1.02 -25.91
C ILE A 321 -33.09 0.02 -26.89
N SER A 322 -33.33 0.43 -28.13
CA SER A 322 -33.94 -0.45 -29.14
C SER A 322 -32.98 -1.55 -29.59
N GLY A 323 -33.40 -2.80 -29.42
CA GLY A 323 -32.83 -3.99 -30.07
C GLY A 323 -33.32 -4.20 -31.51
N VAL A 324 -34.18 -3.31 -32.02
CA VAL A 324 -34.63 -3.31 -33.42
C VAL A 324 -33.94 -2.16 -34.15
N ILE A 325 -33.09 -2.50 -35.13
CA ILE A 325 -32.33 -1.55 -35.96
C ILE A 325 -32.49 -1.95 -37.44
N SER A 326 -32.89 -0.99 -38.26
CA SER A 326 -33.12 -1.17 -39.70
C SER A 326 -31.80 -1.21 -40.46
N ASP A 327 -31.28 -2.42 -40.68
CA ASP A 327 -30.14 -2.72 -41.56
C ASP A 327 -30.53 -3.90 -42.47
N PRO A 328 -30.30 -3.82 -43.80
CA PRO A 328 -30.62 -4.91 -44.73
C PRO A 328 -29.60 -6.06 -44.72
N ALA A 329 -28.39 -5.87 -44.16
CA ALA A 329 -27.32 -6.87 -44.12
C ALA A 329 -26.42 -6.68 -42.86
N PRO A 330 -26.98 -6.76 -41.64
CA PRO A 330 -26.19 -6.64 -40.42
C PRO A 330 -25.21 -7.80 -40.28
N ALA A 331 -24.08 -7.56 -39.61
CA ALA A 331 -23.13 -8.62 -39.32
C ALA A 331 -23.66 -9.54 -38.22
N THR A 332 -23.57 -10.85 -38.42
CA THR A 332 -23.97 -11.90 -37.46
C THR A 332 -22.74 -12.60 -36.87
N PRO A 333 -22.03 -11.99 -35.90
CA PRO A 333 -20.89 -12.65 -35.28
C PRO A 333 -21.36 -13.89 -34.50
N THR A 334 -20.61 -14.99 -34.61
CA THR A 334 -20.86 -16.25 -33.89
C THR A 334 -20.14 -16.34 -32.55
N SER A 335 -19.11 -15.52 -32.36
CA SER A 335 -18.30 -15.42 -31.14
C SER A 335 -17.88 -13.98 -30.83
N PHE A 336 -17.45 -13.77 -29.58
CA PHE A 336 -16.87 -12.53 -29.08
C PHE A 336 -15.52 -12.80 -28.39
N ARG A 337 -14.72 -11.76 -28.16
CA ARG A 337 -13.48 -11.92 -27.38
C ARG A 337 -13.78 -11.84 -25.89
N ASP A 338 -13.39 -12.90 -25.18
CA ASP A 338 -13.47 -13.05 -23.72
C ASP A 338 -12.06 -13.28 -23.16
N THR A 339 -11.80 -12.87 -21.91
CA THR A 339 -10.47 -12.95 -21.28
C THR A 339 -10.58 -13.58 -19.90
N ILE A 340 -9.95 -14.75 -19.75
CA ILE A 340 -9.72 -15.35 -18.44
C ILE A 340 -8.47 -14.68 -17.83
N HIS A 341 -8.64 -14.03 -16.69
CA HIS A 341 -7.53 -13.45 -15.92
C HIS A 341 -7.25 -14.34 -14.70
N LEU A 342 -5.99 -14.75 -14.51
CA LEU A 342 -5.54 -15.62 -13.44
C LEU A 342 -4.39 -14.97 -12.68
N GLU A 343 -4.56 -14.74 -11.38
CA GLU A 343 -3.59 -14.08 -10.49
C GLU A 343 -3.77 -14.63 -9.08
N GLN A 344 -2.69 -14.76 -8.30
CA GLN A 344 -2.75 -14.89 -6.83
C GLN A 344 -1.59 -14.09 -6.22
N ASN A 345 -1.78 -13.61 -5.00
CA ASN A 345 -0.84 -12.68 -4.36
C ASN A 345 -0.14 -13.36 -3.16
N ILE A 346 0.61 -14.43 -3.44
CA ILE A 346 1.18 -15.35 -2.42
C ILE A 346 2.67 -15.15 -2.12
N SER A 347 3.36 -14.31 -2.91
CA SER A 347 4.75 -13.89 -2.73
C SER A 347 4.84 -12.36 -2.71
N MET A 348 5.87 -11.79 -2.06
CA MET A 348 6.07 -10.35 -1.95
C MET A 348 7.51 -9.95 -2.30
N MET A 349 7.69 -9.25 -3.41
CA MET A 349 8.98 -8.69 -3.81
C MET A 349 9.21 -7.35 -3.10
N ALA A 350 10.16 -7.29 -2.16
CA ALA A 350 10.45 -6.05 -1.42
C ALA A 350 11.18 -4.97 -2.28
N ARG A 351 11.74 -5.37 -3.44
CA ARG A 351 12.56 -4.52 -4.32
C ARG A 351 12.20 -4.70 -5.80
N PRO A 352 10.93 -4.42 -6.20
CA PRO A 352 10.47 -4.49 -7.58
C PRO A 352 11.05 -3.37 -8.43
N ASN A 353 10.93 -3.49 -9.75
CA ASN A 353 11.39 -2.45 -10.67
C ASN A 353 10.55 -1.17 -10.53
N THR A 354 11.09 -0.19 -9.82
CA THR A 354 10.36 1.06 -9.55
C THR A 354 10.22 1.99 -10.76
N GLY A 355 10.82 1.65 -11.90
CA GLY A 355 10.59 2.32 -13.18
C GLY A 355 9.34 1.82 -13.93
N ALA A 356 8.69 0.77 -13.42
CA ALA A 356 7.53 0.13 -14.05
C ALA A 356 6.22 0.93 -13.96
N GLY A 357 6.08 1.74 -12.90
CA GLY A 357 4.84 2.46 -12.58
C GLY A 357 5.08 3.96 -12.52
N SER A 358 4.13 4.73 -13.06
CA SER A 358 4.09 6.19 -12.93
C SER A 358 2.70 6.59 -12.41
N PRO A 359 2.58 7.12 -11.17
CA PRO A 359 3.64 7.26 -10.17
C PRO A 359 4.23 5.91 -9.73
N ALA A 360 5.40 5.93 -9.08
CA ALA A 360 6.05 4.72 -8.53
C ALA A 360 5.20 4.00 -7.47
N GLU A 361 4.14 4.64 -6.98
CA GLU A 361 3.13 4.05 -6.09
C GLU A 361 2.23 3.03 -6.80
N ASN A 362 2.22 2.98 -8.15
CA ASN A 362 1.49 1.98 -8.94
C ASN A 362 2.34 0.75 -9.33
N VAL A 363 3.56 0.60 -8.79
CA VAL A 363 4.45 -0.54 -9.06
C VAL A 363 3.98 -1.76 -8.28
N GLU A 364 3.71 -2.89 -8.94
CA GLU A 364 3.29 -4.10 -8.24
C GLU A 364 4.46 -4.73 -7.44
N TYR A 365 4.13 -5.21 -6.23
CA TYR A 365 5.06 -5.89 -5.31
C TYR A 365 4.54 -7.25 -4.82
N MET A 366 3.28 -7.61 -5.06
CA MET A 366 2.71 -8.93 -4.79
C MET A 366 2.73 -9.80 -6.07
N PHE A 367 2.94 -11.11 -5.91
CA PHE A 367 3.16 -12.04 -7.03
C PHE A 367 2.62 -13.45 -6.73
N TRP A 368 2.40 -14.25 -7.78
CA TRP A 368 1.90 -15.63 -7.73
C TRP A 368 3.01 -16.66 -7.53
N THR A 369 4.24 -16.40 -7.98
CA THR A 369 5.41 -17.24 -7.64
C THR A 369 6.50 -16.44 -6.94
N ASP A 370 7.44 -17.14 -6.31
CA ASP A 370 8.70 -16.57 -5.77
C ASP A 370 9.91 -16.77 -6.72
N GLY A 371 9.72 -17.47 -7.85
CA GLY A 371 10.77 -17.79 -8.81
C GLY A 371 11.85 -18.75 -8.29
N SER A 372 11.65 -19.34 -7.09
CA SER A 372 12.65 -20.15 -6.39
C SER A 372 12.85 -21.53 -7.03
N ALA A 373 13.93 -22.23 -6.66
CA ALA A 373 14.28 -23.51 -7.26
C ALA A 373 13.54 -24.70 -6.60
N PRO A 374 12.82 -25.56 -7.36
CA PRO A 374 12.59 -25.53 -8.80
C PRO A 374 11.36 -24.69 -9.19
N ASP A 375 11.54 -23.72 -10.08
CA ASP A 375 10.45 -22.86 -10.54
C ASP A 375 9.61 -23.60 -11.59
N GLN A 376 8.63 -24.37 -11.10
CA GLN A 376 7.71 -25.16 -11.90
C GLN A 376 6.29 -24.81 -11.50
N PHE A 377 5.52 -24.31 -12.47
CA PHE A 377 4.19 -23.77 -12.24
C PHE A 377 3.17 -24.42 -13.18
N SER A 378 1.94 -24.56 -12.68
CA SER A 378 0.78 -24.95 -13.47
C SER A 378 -0.48 -24.29 -12.91
N ALA A 379 -1.29 -23.70 -13.78
CA ALA A 379 -2.62 -23.20 -13.46
C ALA A 379 -3.66 -23.70 -14.47
N PRO A 380 -4.84 -24.17 -14.03
CA PRO A 380 -5.91 -24.57 -14.94
C PRO A 380 -6.53 -23.35 -15.63
N VAL A 381 -6.87 -23.49 -16.92
CA VAL A 381 -7.52 -22.45 -17.73
C VAL A 381 -8.97 -22.85 -18.01
N PRO A 382 -9.95 -22.30 -17.28
CA PRO A 382 -11.37 -22.69 -17.38
C PRO A 382 -12.07 -22.00 -18.56
N PHE A 383 -11.85 -22.50 -19.78
CA PHE A 383 -12.60 -22.05 -20.97
C PHE A 383 -14.09 -22.37 -20.86
N VAL A 384 -14.94 -21.38 -21.13
CA VAL A 384 -16.41 -21.54 -21.17
C VAL A 384 -16.90 -21.29 -22.60
N HIS A 385 -17.52 -22.30 -23.20
CA HIS A 385 -17.99 -22.30 -24.60
C HIS A 385 -17.00 -21.68 -25.61
N PRO A 386 -15.74 -22.16 -25.69
CA PRO A 386 -14.77 -21.63 -26.64
C PRO A 386 -15.15 -21.92 -28.11
N ASP A 387 -14.93 -20.95 -28.96
CA ASP A 387 -14.94 -21.09 -30.41
C ASP A 387 -13.59 -21.68 -30.87
N VAL A 388 -13.52 -23.01 -30.91
CA VAL A 388 -12.32 -23.78 -31.27
C VAL A 388 -11.86 -23.59 -32.72
N SER A 389 -12.61 -22.87 -33.55
CA SER A 389 -12.19 -22.51 -34.91
C SER A 389 -11.23 -21.31 -34.95
N ALA A 390 -11.30 -20.45 -33.93
CA ALA A 390 -10.53 -19.21 -33.86
C ALA A 390 -9.29 -19.37 -32.97
N PRO A 391 -8.15 -18.74 -33.31
CA PRO A 391 -6.97 -18.76 -32.46
C PRO A 391 -7.17 -17.91 -31.20
N PHE A 392 -6.48 -18.31 -30.13
CA PHE A 392 -6.44 -17.62 -28.84
C PHE A 392 -5.04 -17.08 -28.54
N ARG A 393 -4.96 -16.24 -27.50
CA ARG A 393 -3.77 -15.52 -27.05
C ARG A 393 -3.53 -15.85 -25.58
N VAL A 394 -2.30 -16.20 -25.25
CA VAL A 394 -1.82 -16.32 -23.87
C VAL A 394 -0.83 -15.19 -23.62
N GLN A 395 -1.04 -14.46 -22.53
CA GLN A 395 -0.11 -13.50 -21.96
C GLN A 395 0.26 -13.90 -20.53
N ALA A 396 1.47 -13.55 -20.10
CA ALA A 396 1.85 -13.68 -18.69
C ALA A 396 2.86 -12.60 -18.32
N ARG A 397 2.69 -11.95 -17.16
CA ARG A 397 3.61 -10.94 -16.66
C ARG A 397 4.58 -11.56 -15.67
N TYR A 398 5.87 -11.46 -15.96
CA TYR A 398 6.96 -11.81 -15.06
C TYR A 398 7.76 -10.57 -14.68
N GLN A 399 8.44 -10.62 -13.54
CA GLN A 399 9.42 -9.62 -13.15
C GLN A 399 10.63 -10.29 -12.49
N GLY A 400 11.84 -10.01 -12.96
CA GLY A 400 13.05 -10.47 -12.28
C GLY A 400 13.14 -9.88 -10.86
N GLU A 401 13.55 -10.68 -9.87
CA GLU A 401 13.99 -10.16 -8.57
C GLU A 401 15.50 -9.94 -8.58
N SER A 402 16.26 -10.96 -9.00
CA SER A 402 17.72 -10.85 -9.14
C SER A 402 18.07 -9.71 -10.07
N THR A 403 19.24 -9.12 -9.83
CA THR A 403 19.77 -7.96 -10.56
C THR A 403 20.84 -8.30 -11.60
N THR A 404 21.18 -9.59 -11.74
CA THR A 404 22.17 -10.07 -12.74
C THR A 404 21.93 -11.47 -13.29
N ALA A 405 20.92 -12.19 -12.80
CA ALA A 405 20.44 -13.34 -13.55
C ALA A 405 20.06 -12.90 -14.96
N THR A 406 20.46 -13.69 -15.96
CA THR A 406 19.57 -13.90 -17.11
C THR A 406 18.46 -14.80 -16.60
N HIS A 407 17.26 -14.26 -16.48
CA HIS A 407 16.06 -15.03 -16.22
C HIS A 407 15.63 -15.69 -17.53
N ARG A 408 15.23 -16.96 -17.49
CA ARG A 408 14.73 -17.72 -18.64
C ARG A 408 13.43 -18.41 -18.26
N ILE A 409 12.37 -18.06 -18.98
CA ILE A 409 11.08 -18.74 -18.89
C ILE A 409 10.88 -19.63 -20.13
N ASN A 410 10.45 -20.86 -19.89
CA ASN A 410 9.83 -21.72 -20.89
C ASN A 410 8.33 -21.82 -20.55
N SER A 411 7.49 -21.32 -21.44
CA SER A 411 6.02 -21.34 -21.32
C SER A 411 5.44 -22.48 -22.14
N PHE A 412 4.55 -23.26 -21.53
CA PHE A 412 3.84 -24.37 -22.17
C PHE A 412 2.33 -24.23 -21.99
N PHE A 413 1.58 -24.87 -22.87
CA PHE A 413 0.14 -25.00 -22.75
C PHE A 413 -0.24 -26.47 -22.86
N GLN A 414 -0.95 -26.99 -21.87
CA GLN A 414 -1.52 -28.34 -21.92
C GLN A 414 -2.96 -28.28 -22.42
N SER A 415 -3.23 -29.01 -23.50
CA SER A 415 -4.57 -29.19 -24.06
C SER A 415 -5.50 -29.95 -23.11
N SER A 416 -6.81 -29.88 -23.37
CA SER A 416 -7.79 -30.75 -22.71
C SER A 416 -7.57 -32.25 -22.97
N THR A 417 -6.72 -32.61 -23.94
CA THR A 417 -6.31 -34.00 -24.24
C THR A 417 -5.01 -34.41 -23.55
N GLY A 418 -4.41 -33.54 -22.72
CA GLY A 418 -3.18 -33.80 -21.97
C GLY A 418 -1.88 -33.61 -22.76
N VAL A 419 -1.96 -33.18 -24.03
CA VAL A 419 -0.79 -32.87 -24.87
C VAL A 419 -0.25 -31.51 -24.46
N THR A 420 1.05 -31.44 -24.12
CA THR A 420 1.72 -30.20 -23.71
C THR A 420 2.54 -29.63 -24.86
N ASP A 421 2.07 -28.53 -25.44
CA ASP A 421 2.76 -27.79 -26.49
C ASP A 421 3.62 -26.64 -25.92
N THR A 422 4.73 -26.34 -26.58
CA THR A 422 5.62 -25.24 -26.16
C THR A 422 5.21 -23.93 -26.83
N ILE A 423 4.64 -23.01 -26.06
CA ILE A 423 4.19 -21.69 -26.55
C ILE A 423 5.23 -20.59 -26.38
N GLY A 424 6.28 -20.81 -25.57
CA GLY A 424 7.46 -19.96 -25.48
C GLY A 424 8.68 -20.75 -25.00
N PHE A 425 9.80 -20.63 -25.70
CA PHE A 425 11.04 -21.36 -25.37
C PHE A 425 12.23 -20.40 -25.34
N ASN A 426 13.13 -20.59 -24.37
CA ASN A 426 14.29 -19.74 -24.10
C ASN A 426 13.94 -18.23 -24.13
N ARG A 427 12.90 -17.85 -23.38
CA ARG A 427 12.51 -16.44 -23.24
C ARG A 427 13.39 -15.79 -22.18
N ASP A 428 14.49 -15.23 -22.65
CA ASP A 428 15.53 -14.59 -21.82
C ASP A 428 15.23 -13.11 -21.58
N PHE A 429 15.36 -12.66 -20.34
CA PHE A 429 15.39 -11.25 -19.92
C PHE A 429 16.42 -11.06 -18.79
N PHE A 430 16.83 -9.83 -18.50
CA PHE A 430 17.99 -9.56 -17.66
C PHE A 430 17.69 -8.69 -16.43
N GLY A 431 18.02 -9.23 -15.25
CA GLY A 431 17.79 -8.57 -13.97
C GLY A 431 16.31 -8.21 -13.76
N GLN A 432 16.06 -7.11 -13.05
CA GLN A 432 14.71 -6.61 -12.74
C GLN A 432 13.91 -6.07 -13.95
N GLU A 433 14.15 -6.54 -15.17
CA GLU A 433 13.24 -6.33 -16.29
C GLU A 433 11.87 -6.96 -16.01
N ILE A 434 10.81 -6.26 -16.42
CA ILE A 434 9.46 -6.86 -16.53
C ILE A 434 9.39 -7.53 -17.89
N TYR A 435 9.14 -8.83 -17.89
CA TYR A 435 8.92 -9.59 -19.09
C TYR A 435 7.42 -9.87 -19.27
N LEU A 436 6.81 -9.20 -20.24
CA LEU A 436 5.49 -9.55 -20.72
C LEU A 436 5.64 -10.63 -21.80
N PHE A 437 5.36 -11.87 -21.42
CA PHE A 437 5.13 -12.94 -22.38
C PHE A 437 3.81 -12.68 -23.11
N ASP A 438 3.80 -12.86 -24.42
CA ASP A 438 2.62 -12.75 -25.28
C ASP A 438 2.80 -13.67 -26.50
N THR A 439 1.83 -14.55 -26.75
CA THR A 439 1.81 -15.39 -27.95
C THR A 439 1.30 -14.66 -29.19
N GLY A 440 0.58 -13.54 -29.01
CA GLY A 440 -0.41 -13.05 -29.98
C GLY A 440 -1.55 -14.06 -30.18
N PHE A 441 -2.49 -13.77 -31.09
CA PHE A 441 -3.56 -14.70 -31.48
C PHE A 441 -3.03 -15.78 -32.44
N ASN A 442 -2.04 -16.54 -31.98
CA ASN A 442 -1.31 -17.54 -32.77
C ASN A 442 -1.44 -18.97 -32.22
N VAL A 443 -2.03 -19.18 -31.02
CA VAL A 443 -2.27 -20.52 -30.49
C VAL A 443 -3.57 -21.07 -31.10
N PRO A 444 -3.58 -22.21 -31.79
CA PRO A 444 -4.78 -22.70 -32.49
C PRO A 444 -5.92 -23.02 -31.53
N GLY A 445 -7.15 -22.59 -31.85
CA GLY A 445 -8.34 -22.97 -31.07
C GLY A 445 -8.59 -24.48 -31.01
N SER A 446 -8.06 -25.25 -31.95
CA SER A 446 -8.23 -26.71 -32.01
C SER A 446 -7.53 -27.49 -30.89
N VAL A 447 -6.70 -26.85 -30.05
CA VAL A 447 -6.08 -27.50 -28.87
C VAL A 447 -6.84 -27.27 -27.56
N ILE A 448 -7.89 -26.45 -27.55
CA ILE A 448 -8.72 -26.21 -26.36
C ILE A 448 -10.04 -26.98 -26.46
N GLY A 449 -10.52 -27.49 -25.33
CA GLY A 449 -11.72 -28.33 -25.33
C GLY A 449 -12.24 -28.67 -23.92
N PRO A 450 -13.31 -29.46 -23.83
CA PRO A 450 -13.89 -29.89 -22.56
C PRO A 450 -12.92 -30.82 -21.82
N GLY A 451 -12.35 -30.32 -20.72
CA GLY A 451 -11.36 -31.02 -19.90
C GLY A 451 -10.46 -30.04 -19.15
N THR A 452 -9.39 -30.55 -18.56
CA THR A 452 -8.40 -29.72 -17.85
C THR A 452 -7.38 -29.17 -18.85
N ASN A 453 -7.59 -27.94 -19.30
CA ASN A 453 -6.57 -27.16 -20.02
C ASN A 453 -5.66 -26.47 -18.99
N GLN A 454 -4.36 -26.31 -19.24
CA GLN A 454 -3.42 -25.68 -18.29
C GLN A 454 -2.44 -24.71 -18.97
N TYR A 455 -2.14 -23.59 -18.32
CA TYR A 455 -0.89 -22.85 -18.55
C TYR A 455 0.17 -23.42 -17.61
N GLN A 456 1.38 -23.63 -18.13
CA GLN A 456 2.51 -24.15 -17.36
C GLN A 456 3.77 -23.33 -17.66
N HIS A 457 4.66 -23.18 -16.68
CA HIS A 457 5.99 -22.63 -16.92
C HIS A 457 7.10 -23.42 -16.21
N GLN A 458 8.31 -23.34 -16.78
CA GLN A 458 9.55 -23.81 -16.16
C GLN A 458 10.58 -22.69 -16.20
N GLY A 459 11.07 -22.32 -15.01
CA GLY A 459 12.00 -21.24 -14.79
C GLY A 459 13.44 -21.70 -14.59
N LEU A 460 14.36 -21.01 -15.27
CA LEU A 460 15.80 -21.20 -15.18
C LEU A 460 16.51 -19.85 -15.04
N GLU A 461 17.63 -19.80 -14.32
CA GLU A 461 18.44 -18.59 -14.17
C GLU A 461 19.92 -18.82 -14.51
N ARG A 462 20.63 -17.76 -14.88
CA ARG A 462 22.08 -17.81 -15.13
C ARG A 462 22.76 -16.53 -14.69
N PHE A 463 23.74 -16.66 -13.80
CA PHE A 463 24.65 -15.56 -13.44
C PHE A 463 25.80 -15.43 -14.45
N GLY A 464 25.90 -14.28 -15.10
CA GLY A 464 26.97 -13.97 -16.06
C GLY A 464 27.10 -14.99 -17.19
N ALA A 465 28.32 -15.49 -17.41
CA ALA A 465 28.65 -16.47 -18.44
C ALA A 465 28.55 -17.94 -18.00
N GLY A 466 27.83 -18.23 -16.89
CA GLY A 466 27.64 -19.59 -16.38
C GLY A 466 26.69 -20.46 -17.22
N SER A 467 26.40 -21.66 -16.72
CA SER A 467 25.27 -22.46 -17.18
C SER A 467 23.96 -21.98 -16.55
N PHE A 468 22.83 -22.29 -17.19
CA PHE A 468 21.53 -22.12 -16.55
C PHE A 468 21.31 -23.18 -15.46
N ILE A 469 20.70 -22.77 -14.34
CA ILE A 469 20.32 -23.62 -13.20
C ILE A 469 18.79 -23.58 -12.98
N GLN A 470 18.27 -24.44 -12.09
CA GLN A 470 16.84 -24.50 -11.76
C GLN A 470 16.42 -23.33 -10.85
N GLY A 471 15.17 -22.87 -11.01
CA GLY A 471 14.69 -21.61 -10.43
C GLY A 471 14.92 -20.48 -11.44
N SER A 472 13.97 -19.56 -11.63
CA SER A 472 14.16 -18.42 -12.54
C SER A 472 14.71 -17.18 -11.86
N GLY A 473 14.57 -17.05 -10.53
CA GLY A 473 14.80 -15.78 -9.84
C GLY A 473 13.85 -14.67 -10.31
N SER A 474 12.73 -15.02 -10.96
CA SER A 474 11.72 -14.12 -11.49
C SER A 474 10.32 -14.56 -11.10
N LEU A 475 9.48 -13.60 -10.75
CA LEU A 475 8.19 -13.85 -10.12
C LEU A 475 7.09 -13.63 -11.16
N LEU A 476 6.22 -14.63 -11.30
CA LEU A 476 4.98 -14.54 -12.08
C LEU A 476 3.99 -13.68 -11.30
N ASP A 477 3.40 -12.70 -11.96
CA ASP A 477 2.29 -11.88 -11.46
C ASP A 477 0.96 -12.54 -11.85
N TRP A 478 0.57 -12.39 -13.11
CA TRP A 478 -0.67 -12.94 -13.66
C TRP A 478 -0.46 -13.66 -15.00
N VAL A 479 -1.45 -14.46 -15.35
CA VAL A 479 -1.63 -15.10 -16.67
C VAL A 479 -3.00 -14.67 -17.23
N GLU A 480 -3.02 -14.14 -18.45
CA GLU A 480 -4.26 -13.80 -19.16
C GLU A 480 -4.41 -14.67 -20.40
N VAL A 481 -5.62 -15.20 -20.60
CA VAL A 481 -5.96 -16.01 -21.77
C VAL A 481 -7.16 -15.38 -22.48
N THR A 482 -6.90 -14.67 -23.58
CA THR A 482 -7.95 -14.07 -24.42
C THR A 482 -8.30 -15.01 -25.57
N TYR A 483 -9.55 -15.41 -25.65
CA TYR A 483 -10.05 -16.39 -26.62
C TYR A 483 -11.32 -15.89 -27.31
N SER A 484 -11.75 -16.56 -28.37
CA SER A 484 -13.11 -16.38 -28.89
C SER A 484 -14.06 -17.27 -28.10
N ARG A 485 -15.11 -16.69 -27.52
CA ARG A 485 -16.19 -17.38 -26.83
C ARG A 485 -17.46 -17.29 -27.65
N LEU A 486 -18.16 -18.41 -27.81
CA LEU A 486 -19.45 -18.47 -28.50
C LEU A 486 -20.52 -17.71 -27.69
N TYR A 487 -21.55 -17.19 -28.37
CA TYR A 487 -22.72 -16.58 -27.70
C TYR A 487 -23.64 -17.64 -27.08
N VAL A 488 -23.11 -18.40 -26.13
CA VAL A 488 -23.81 -19.46 -25.39
C VAL A 488 -23.74 -19.13 -23.90
N ALA A 489 -24.92 -18.95 -23.30
CA ALA A 489 -25.08 -18.71 -21.88
C ALA A 489 -24.71 -19.95 -21.05
N ASP A 490 -24.08 -19.71 -19.90
CA ASP A 490 -23.84 -20.72 -18.87
C ASP A 490 -24.66 -20.35 -17.63
N LEU A 491 -25.22 -21.36 -16.94
CA LEU A 491 -26.10 -21.18 -15.78
C LEU A 491 -27.20 -20.11 -15.98
N ASN A 492 -27.78 -20.03 -17.19
CA ASN A 492 -28.78 -19.03 -17.63
C ASN A 492 -28.31 -17.55 -17.62
N ARG A 493 -27.00 -17.29 -17.75
CA ARG A 493 -26.45 -15.94 -17.98
C ARG A 493 -25.29 -15.92 -18.98
N LEU A 494 -25.10 -14.79 -19.64
CA LEU A 494 -23.90 -14.48 -20.42
C LEU A 494 -23.56 -13.00 -20.27
N GLU A 495 -22.28 -12.70 -20.03
CA GLU A 495 -21.71 -11.37 -20.23
C GLU A 495 -20.88 -11.41 -21.52
N PHE A 496 -21.12 -10.46 -22.42
CA PHE A 496 -20.58 -10.52 -23.79
C PHE A 496 -20.38 -9.13 -24.39
N THR A 497 -19.77 -9.09 -25.57
CA THR A 497 -19.61 -7.87 -26.36
C THR A 497 -20.32 -7.98 -27.72
N SER A 498 -20.42 -6.89 -28.48
CA SER A 498 -20.89 -6.91 -29.88
C SER A 498 -19.91 -7.57 -30.88
N GLY A 499 -19.06 -8.48 -30.40
CA GLY A 499 -17.98 -9.09 -31.17
C GLY A 499 -16.93 -8.07 -31.62
N GLN A 500 -16.19 -8.44 -32.67
CA GLN A 500 -15.23 -7.56 -33.35
C GLN A 500 -15.87 -6.75 -34.50
N THR A 501 -17.21 -6.64 -34.51
CA THR A 501 -17.99 -5.91 -35.52
C THR A 501 -17.88 -4.39 -35.33
N ALA A 502 -17.77 -3.67 -36.46
CA ALA A 502 -18.08 -2.24 -36.55
C ALA A 502 -19.34 -2.06 -37.41
N GLY A 503 -20.24 -1.15 -37.03
CA GLY A 503 -21.57 -1.02 -37.63
C GLY A 503 -22.65 -1.80 -36.87
N VAL A 504 -23.74 -2.14 -37.56
CA VAL A 504 -24.87 -2.88 -36.96
C VAL A 504 -24.54 -4.37 -36.88
N ALA A 505 -24.58 -4.91 -35.65
CA ALA A 505 -24.50 -6.33 -35.38
C ALA A 505 -25.90 -6.88 -35.04
N GLU A 506 -26.25 -8.04 -35.58
CA GLU A 506 -27.35 -8.87 -35.09
C GLU A 506 -26.78 -10.01 -34.25
N LEU A 507 -27.08 -10.00 -32.95
CA LEU A 507 -26.52 -10.89 -31.96
C LEU A 507 -27.54 -11.98 -31.63
N HIS A 508 -27.13 -13.23 -31.83
CA HIS A 508 -27.90 -14.45 -31.55
C HIS A 508 -27.27 -15.12 -30.32
N VAL A 509 -27.96 -15.13 -29.18
CA VAL A 509 -27.40 -15.57 -27.89
C VAL A 509 -28.21 -16.73 -27.32
N GLY A 510 -27.70 -17.94 -27.50
CA GLY A 510 -28.33 -19.20 -27.13
C GLY A 510 -27.91 -19.77 -25.77
N GLY A 511 -28.28 -21.02 -25.50
CA GLY A 511 -27.87 -21.76 -24.29
C GLY A 511 -28.76 -21.54 -23.06
N PHE A 512 -29.80 -20.71 -23.16
CA PHE A 512 -30.72 -20.49 -22.05
C PHE A 512 -31.68 -21.67 -21.89
N THR A 513 -31.90 -22.12 -20.65
CA THR A 513 -32.83 -23.22 -20.33
C THR A 513 -34.26 -22.77 -20.06
N GLN A 514 -34.51 -21.45 -20.05
CA GLN A 514 -35.83 -20.85 -19.82
C GLN A 514 -36.05 -19.66 -20.78
N PRO A 515 -37.31 -19.38 -21.19
CA PRO A 515 -37.61 -18.32 -22.18
C PRO A 515 -37.65 -16.90 -21.59
N GLY A 516 -37.56 -16.74 -20.26
CA GLY A 516 -37.66 -15.45 -19.57
C GLY A 516 -36.43 -14.56 -19.68
N ILE A 517 -35.79 -14.50 -20.85
CA ILE A 517 -34.50 -13.84 -21.05
C ILE A 517 -34.68 -12.32 -21.09
N VAL A 518 -33.85 -11.59 -20.33
CA VAL A 518 -33.70 -10.13 -20.39
C VAL A 518 -32.26 -9.78 -20.78
N VAL A 519 -32.09 -8.66 -21.50
CA VAL A 519 -30.78 -8.19 -21.95
C VAL A 519 -30.60 -6.72 -21.56
N TYR A 520 -29.41 -6.38 -21.09
CA TYR A 520 -29.00 -5.02 -20.73
C TYR A 520 -27.70 -4.63 -21.44
N ASP A 521 -27.65 -3.45 -22.05
CA ASP A 521 -26.42 -2.77 -22.44
C ASP A 521 -25.74 -2.24 -21.16
N VAL A 522 -24.52 -2.69 -20.91
CA VAL A 522 -23.68 -2.32 -19.76
C VAL A 522 -22.38 -1.62 -20.20
N THR A 523 -22.34 -1.12 -21.45
CA THR A 523 -21.20 -0.37 -22.01
C THR A 523 -20.81 0.82 -21.14
N VAL A 524 -21.80 1.47 -20.49
CA VAL A 524 -21.60 2.45 -19.42
C VAL A 524 -22.17 1.88 -18.12
N SER A 525 -21.31 1.25 -17.32
CA SER A 525 -21.68 0.51 -16.10
C SER A 525 -22.54 1.25 -15.07
N THR A 526 -22.49 2.58 -15.03
CA THR A 526 -23.28 3.43 -14.11
C THR A 526 -24.64 3.86 -14.68
N THR A 527 -24.91 3.61 -15.96
CA THR A 527 -26.16 4.00 -16.65
C THR A 527 -26.52 2.88 -17.63
N THR A 528 -26.86 1.71 -17.08
CA THR A 528 -27.24 0.53 -17.86
C THR A 528 -28.57 0.74 -18.58
N LEU A 529 -28.72 0.16 -19.77
CA LEU A 529 -29.93 0.30 -20.59
C LEU A 529 -30.56 -1.07 -20.85
N ARG A 530 -31.86 -1.22 -20.61
CA ARG A 530 -32.61 -2.44 -20.98
C ARG A 530 -32.83 -2.47 -22.49
N VAL A 531 -32.43 -3.56 -23.14
CA VAL A 531 -32.70 -3.78 -24.57
C VAL A 531 -34.18 -4.14 -24.75
N THR A 532 -34.89 -3.41 -25.61
CA THR A 532 -36.31 -3.61 -25.93
C THR A 532 -36.49 -4.11 -27.36
N GLY A 533 -37.54 -4.91 -27.62
CA GLY A 533 -37.77 -5.49 -28.95
C GLY A 533 -36.81 -6.63 -29.34
N ALA A 534 -36.05 -7.17 -28.39
CA ALA A 534 -35.35 -8.45 -28.57
C ALA A 534 -36.38 -9.60 -28.71
N THR A 535 -36.10 -10.55 -29.60
CA THR A 535 -36.96 -11.72 -29.87
C THR A 535 -36.39 -12.93 -29.15
N VAL A 536 -37.24 -13.72 -28.46
CA VAL A 536 -36.83 -15.00 -27.87
C VAL A 536 -37.28 -16.16 -28.77
N ASN A 537 -36.31 -16.88 -29.31
CA ASN A 537 -36.51 -18.09 -30.12
C ASN A 537 -36.50 -19.33 -29.23
N THR A 538 -37.29 -20.34 -29.60
CA THR A 538 -37.20 -21.69 -29.02
C THR A 538 -36.46 -22.60 -29.98
N LEU A 539 -35.23 -23.00 -29.62
CA LEU A 539 -34.39 -23.89 -30.44
C LEU A 539 -34.64 -25.37 -30.13
N GLY A 540 -35.25 -25.67 -28.98
CA GLY A 540 -35.70 -27.01 -28.60
C GLY A 540 -36.34 -27.02 -27.20
N PRO A 541 -36.80 -28.18 -26.72
CA PRO A 541 -37.31 -28.32 -25.35
C PRO A 541 -36.22 -27.94 -24.34
N GLY A 542 -36.42 -26.85 -23.59
CA GLY A 542 -35.42 -26.36 -22.64
C GLY A 542 -34.17 -25.76 -23.28
N ASN A 543 -34.24 -25.30 -24.54
CA ASN A 543 -33.15 -24.57 -25.20
C ASN A 543 -33.71 -23.33 -25.92
N TYR A 544 -33.30 -22.15 -25.47
CA TYR A 544 -33.79 -20.85 -25.90
C TYR A 544 -32.65 -19.92 -26.27
N GLU A 545 -32.96 -18.97 -27.13
CA GLU A 545 -32.04 -17.98 -27.68
C GLU A 545 -32.70 -16.60 -27.68
N VAL A 546 -31.94 -15.56 -27.39
CA VAL A 546 -32.38 -14.17 -27.58
C VAL A 546 -31.65 -13.54 -28.76
N VAL A 547 -32.41 -12.93 -29.67
CA VAL A 547 -31.93 -12.27 -30.89
C VAL A 547 -32.27 -10.79 -30.83
N PHE A 548 -31.27 -9.94 -31.02
CA PHE A 548 -31.43 -8.48 -31.09
C PHE A 548 -30.32 -7.83 -31.90
N ARG A 549 -30.54 -6.58 -32.31
CA ARG A 549 -29.56 -5.76 -33.05
C ARG A 549 -28.96 -4.67 -32.17
N THR A 550 -27.72 -4.31 -32.44
CA THR A 550 -27.05 -3.17 -31.79
C THR A 550 -26.14 -2.44 -32.76
N ASP A 551 -25.93 -1.14 -32.54
CA ASP A 551 -24.98 -0.32 -33.29
C ASP A 551 -23.66 -0.18 -32.52
N ALA A 552 -22.61 -0.78 -33.08
CA ALA A 552 -21.22 -0.74 -32.63
C ALA A 552 -20.35 0.24 -33.44
N THR A 553 -20.93 1.14 -34.25
CA THR A 553 -20.19 2.18 -34.99
C THR A 553 -19.36 3.08 -34.07
N ALA A 554 -19.85 3.35 -32.86
CA ALA A 554 -19.13 4.12 -31.83
C ALA A 554 -18.07 3.29 -31.07
N GLY A 555 -17.88 2.01 -31.42
CA GLY A 555 -17.02 1.06 -30.73
C GLY A 555 -17.81 -0.11 -30.11
N THR A 556 -17.06 -1.11 -29.64
CA THR A 556 -17.59 -2.37 -29.09
C THR A 556 -18.51 -2.13 -27.88
N ARG A 557 -19.76 -2.61 -27.99
CA ARG A 557 -20.75 -2.61 -26.91
C ARG A 557 -20.48 -3.76 -25.93
N ARG A 558 -20.94 -3.63 -24.69
CA ARG A 558 -20.99 -4.69 -23.66
C ARG A 558 -22.43 -4.97 -23.25
N PHE A 559 -22.76 -6.24 -23.03
CA PHE A 559 -24.09 -6.68 -22.61
C PHE A 559 -24.03 -7.72 -21.50
N VAL A 560 -25.11 -7.78 -20.72
CA VAL A 560 -25.47 -8.98 -19.97
C VAL A 560 -26.84 -9.46 -20.45
N ALA A 561 -26.95 -10.75 -20.80
CA ALA A 561 -28.21 -11.43 -21.04
C ALA A 561 -28.39 -12.50 -19.95
N LEU A 562 -29.54 -12.51 -19.28
CA LEU A 562 -29.83 -13.46 -18.21
C LEU A 562 -31.32 -13.80 -18.10
N VAL A 563 -31.63 -14.90 -17.44
CA VAL A 563 -32.98 -15.16 -16.91
C VAL A 563 -33.04 -14.64 -15.46
N PRO A 564 -34.06 -13.86 -15.05
CA PRO A 564 -34.20 -13.42 -13.67
C PRO A 564 -34.16 -14.58 -12.67
N GLY A 565 -33.29 -14.49 -11.66
CA GLY A 565 -32.90 -15.59 -10.78
C GLY A 565 -31.52 -16.21 -11.08
N ALA A 566 -30.88 -15.87 -12.21
CA ALA A 566 -29.55 -16.33 -12.60
C ALA A 566 -28.40 -15.34 -12.29
N GLU A 567 -28.69 -14.26 -11.55
CA GLU A 567 -27.74 -13.22 -11.17
C GLU A 567 -26.64 -13.75 -10.23
N LEU A 568 -25.57 -12.97 -10.04
CA LEU A 568 -24.55 -13.25 -9.03
C LEU A 568 -25.07 -12.86 -7.62
N PRO A 569 -25.31 -13.81 -6.69
CA PRO A 569 -25.83 -13.47 -5.37
C PRO A 569 -24.74 -12.87 -4.48
N VAL A 570 -24.98 -11.69 -3.92
CA VAL A 570 -24.08 -11.12 -2.90
C VAL A 570 -24.26 -11.88 -1.59
N ALA A 571 -23.17 -12.42 -1.04
CA ALA A 571 -23.19 -13.15 0.21
C ALA A 571 -23.54 -12.23 1.41
N GLY A 572 -24.38 -12.70 2.34
CA GLY A 572 -24.84 -11.88 3.47
C GLY A 572 -23.71 -11.31 4.35
N GLY A 573 -22.59 -12.03 4.49
CA GLY A 573 -21.40 -11.54 5.22
C GLY A 573 -20.64 -10.40 4.52
N ALA A 574 -20.97 -10.10 3.26
CA ALA A 574 -20.48 -8.94 2.51
C ALA A 574 -21.42 -7.72 2.64
N ILE A 575 -22.50 -7.83 3.40
CA ILE A 575 -23.44 -6.74 3.69
C ILE A 575 -23.27 -6.30 5.15
N GLN A 576 -23.12 -5.00 5.37
CA GLN A 576 -22.94 -4.42 6.70
C GLN A 576 -23.72 -3.12 6.82
N ALA A 577 -24.54 -2.97 7.86
CA ALA A 577 -25.14 -1.68 8.21
C ALA A 577 -24.04 -0.63 8.44
N ASP A 578 -24.32 0.61 8.05
CA ASP A 578 -23.54 1.78 8.43
C ASP A 578 -23.94 2.30 9.82
N THR A 579 -22.99 2.91 10.53
CA THR A 579 -23.26 3.70 11.74
C THR A 579 -22.93 5.17 11.45
N PRO A 580 -23.95 6.00 11.16
CA PRO A 580 -23.81 7.42 10.81
C PRO A 580 -22.77 8.22 11.61
N SER A 581 -21.58 8.36 11.03
CA SER A 581 -20.50 9.22 11.54
C SER A 581 -20.88 10.72 11.48
N ASN A 582 -20.09 11.56 12.16
CA ASN A 582 -20.04 13.00 11.94
C ASN A 582 -18.59 13.52 11.86
N LEU A 583 -17.67 12.75 11.26
CA LEU A 583 -16.25 13.10 11.18
C LEU A 583 -15.98 14.44 10.45
N GLY A 584 -16.95 14.90 9.67
CA GLY A 584 -16.94 16.20 9.02
C GLY A 584 -16.87 17.40 9.98
N VAL A 585 -17.53 17.33 11.13
CA VAL A 585 -17.69 18.47 12.06
C VAL A 585 -17.03 18.15 13.40
N PRO A 586 -16.06 18.96 13.86
CA PRO A 586 -15.35 18.70 15.10
C PRO A 586 -16.20 18.97 16.33
N GLY A 587 -15.87 18.32 17.46
CA GLY A 587 -16.46 18.63 18.75
C GLY A 587 -16.21 20.08 19.19
N ALA A 588 -17.09 20.60 20.05
CA ALA A 588 -16.94 21.94 20.62
C ALA A 588 -15.59 22.10 21.34
N PHE A 589 -14.91 23.22 21.13
CA PHE A 589 -13.66 23.53 21.80
C PHE A 589 -13.92 24.44 23.01
N PRO A 590 -13.81 23.95 24.26
CA PRO A 590 -14.09 24.76 25.44
C PRO A 590 -13.03 25.84 25.65
N ALA A 591 -13.44 26.93 26.30
CA ALA A 591 -12.50 27.93 26.80
C ALA A 591 -11.50 27.27 27.77
N GLY A 592 -10.20 27.52 27.56
CA GLY A 592 -9.12 26.89 28.33
C GLY A 592 -8.66 25.52 27.83
N GLY A 593 -9.25 24.96 26.77
CA GLY A 593 -8.75 23.74 26.14
C GLY A 593 -7.31 23.91 25.61
N LEU A 594 -6.44 22.93 25.84
CA LEU A 594 -4.99 23.04 25.56
C LEU A 594 -4.66 22.91 24.06
N ALA A 595 -5.22 21.88 23.42
CA ALA A 595 -5.02 21.57 22.01
C ALA A 595 -6.10 20.57 21.54
N ARG A 596 -6.44 20.59 20.25
CA ARG A 596 -7.26 19.54 19.64
C ARG A 596 -6.37 18.38 19.17
N SER A 597 -6.88 17.16 19.32
CA SER A 597 -6.19 15.91 18.98
C SER A 597 -7.18 14.88 18.42
N ILE A 598 -6.69 13.99 17.54
CA ILE A 598 -7.49 12.93 16.91
C ILE A 598 -6.88 11.57 17.30
N LEU A 599 -7.73 10.62 17.69
CA LEU A 599 -7.36 9.20 17.80
C LEU A 599 -8.10 8.44 16.70
N VAL A 600 -7.38 7.80 15.78
CA VAL A 600 -7.94 6.91 14.74
C VAL A 600 -7.81 5.47 15.20
N THR A 601 -8.87 4.68 15.15
CA THR A 601 -8.87 3.31 15.68
C THR A 601 -9.90 2.43 14.94
N PRO A 602 -9.68 1.11 14.77
CA PRO A 602 -10.72 0.20 14.29
C PRO A 602 -11.79 0.00 15.38
N GLU A 603 -13.01 -0.37 14.97
CA GLU A 603 -14.17 -0.52 15.87
C GLU A 603 -13.87 -1.44 17.08
N ALA A 604 -13.23 -2.58 16.81
CA ALA A 604 -12.82 -3.55 17.83
C ALA A 604 -11.94 -2.97 18.96
N PHE A 605 -11.27 -1.83 18.71
CA PHE A 605 -10.32 -1.20 19.63
C PHE A 605 -10.91 0.09 20.29
N LEU A 606 -12.18 0.42 20.03
CA LEU A 606 -12.84 1.63 20.54
C LEU A 606 -12.83 1.74 22.07
N ALA A 607 -12.92 0.64 22.82
CA ALA A 607 -12.94 0.67 24.28
C ALA A 607 -11.62 1.23 24.90
N PRO A 608 -10.43 0.65 24.66
CA PRO A 608 -9.17 1.22 25.13
C PRO A 608 -8.83 2.57 24.48
N ALA A 609 -9.24 2.82 23.23
CA ALA A 609 -9.10 4.13 22.60
C ALA A 609 -9.91 5.23 23.34
N ASN A 610 -11.15 4.94 23.74
CA ASN A 610 -11.96 5.85 24.55
C ASN A 610 -11.42 6.01 25.98
N ARG A 611 -10.82 4.98 26.58
CA ARG A 611 -10.10 5.09 27.86
C ARG A 611 -8.92 6.07 27.75
N LEU A 612 -8.14 6.01 26.67
CA LEU A 612 -7.08 6.99 26.40
C LEU A 612 -7.65 8.40 26.16
N ALA A 613 -8.74 8.52 25.40
CA ALA A 613 -9.42 9.79 25.15
C ALA A 613 -9.92 10.44 26.45
N ALA A 614 -10.52 9.66 27.35
CA ALA A 614 -10.97 10.14 28.67
C ALA A 614 -9.80 10.64 29.52
N TYR A 615 -8.68 9.90 29.56
CA TYR A 615 -7.48 10.33 30.28
C TYR A 615 -6.91 11.65 29.73
N ARG A 616 -6.79 11.78 28.41
CA ARG A 616 -6.32 13.01 27.74
C ARG A 616 -7.28 14.18 27.91
N ARG A 617 -8.60 13.95 27.88
CA ARG A 617 -9.63 14.96 28.21
C ARG A 617 -9.49 15.44 29.66
N GLY A 618 -9.20 14.56 30.60
CA GLY A 618 -8.88 14.89 32.00
C GLY A 618 -7.62 15.76 32.18
N GLN A 619 -6.70 15.75 31.20
CA GLN A 619 -5.53 16.64 31.15
C GLN A 619 -5.81 17.97 30.40
N GLY A 620 -7.04 18.22 29.95
CA GLY A 620 -7.42 19.45 29.23
C GLY A 620 -7.23 19.42 27.70
N TYR A 621 -6.97 18.25 27.11
CA TYR A 621 -6.95 18.09 25.65
C TYR A 621 -8.37 17.89 25.10
N VAL A 622 -8.64 18.44 23.91
CA VAL A 622 -9.87 18.17 23.18
C VAL A 622 -9.60 17.00 22.23
N VAL A 623 -10.18 15.84 22.55
CA VAL A 623 -9.90 14.59 21.85
C VAL A 623 -11.12 14.17 21.05
N GLU A 624 -10.96 14.07 19.73
CA GLU A 624 -11.87 13.34 18.85
C GLU A 624 -11.42 11.88 18.78
N VAL A 625 -12.37 10.94 18.70
CA VAL A 625 -12.10 9.53 18.41
C VAL A 625 -12.83 9.21 17.10
N ALA A 626 -12.11 8.70 16.12
CA ALA A 626 -12.63 8.40 14.79
C ALA A 626 -12.50 6.90 14.51
N GLY A 627 -13.61 6.26 14.12
CA GLY A 627 -13.56 4.91 13.56
C GLY A 627 -12.78 4.94 12.23
N VAL A 628 -11.89 3.97 12.02
CA VAL A 628 -11.14 3.90 10.75
C VAL A 628 -12.05 3.54 9.58
N GLN A 629 -13.14 2.82 9.84
CA GLN A 629 -14.16 2.51 8.83
C GLN A 629 -14.96 3.78 8.46
N ASP A 630 -15.41 4.56 9.46
CA ASP A 630 -16.07 5.87 9.25
C ASP A 630 -15.25 6.77 8.31
N ILE A 631 -13.92 6.76 8.45
CA ILE A 631 -13.01 7.51 7.56
C ILE A 631 -13.09 7.00 6.12
N TYR A 632 -13.17 5.68 5.90
CA TYR A 632 -13.37 5.13 4.57
C TYR A 632 -14.75 5.50 4.00
N ASP A 633 -15.80 5.42 4.82
CA ASP A 633 -17.17 5.73 4.43
C ASP A 633 -17.31 7.17 3.90
N GLU A 634 -16.72 8.14 4.61
CA GLU A 634 -16.79 9.57 4.29
C GLU A 634 -15.78 10.03 3.21
N PHE A 635 -14.60 9.39 3.11
CA PHE A 635 -13.47 9.87 2.28
C PHE A 635 -12.95 8.91 1.19
N SER A 636 -13.52 7.71 1.05
CA SER A 636 -13.30 6.79 -0.09
C SER A 636 -14.55 6.03 -0.56
N GLY A 637 -15.71 6.26 0.08
CA GLY A 637 -16.95 5.55 -0.25
C GLY A 637 -17.08 4.17 0.37
N GLY A 638 -16.42 3.93 1.51
CA GLY A 638 -16.43 2.69 2.29
C GLY A 638 -15.27 1.74 2.00
N ILE A 639 -14.51 1.99 0.92
CA ILE A 639 -13.35 1.19 0.52
C ILE A 639 -12.16 1.52 1.41
N LYS A 640 -11.56 0.51 2.05
CA LYS A 640 -10.31 0.62 2.82
C LYS A 640 -9.23 1.33 2.00
N SER A 641 -8.67 2.43 2.52
CA SER A 641 -7.68 3.23 1.77
C SER A 641 -6.80 4.08 2.70
N ALA A 642 -5.49 4.11 2.45
CA ALA A 642 -4.60 5.09 3.07
C ALA A 642 -4.96 6.53 2.62
N THR A 643 -5.38 6.69 1.37
CA THR A 643 -5.77 7.98 0.78
C THR A 643 -6.92 8.62 1.55
N ALA A 644 -7.91 7.83 2.01
CA ALA A 644 -9.00 8.30 2.86
C ALA A 644 -8.52 8.89 4.21
N ILE A 645 -7.55 8.25 4.87
CA ILE A 645 -7.00 8.74 6.15
C ILE A 645 -6.25 10.07 5.94
N ARG A 646 -5.49 10.21 4.84
CA ARG A 646 -4.88 11.50 4.49
C ARG A 646 -5.93 12.56 4.16
N ARG A 647 -7.00 12.22 3.41
CA ARG A 647 -8.13 13.13 3.11
C ARG A 647 -8.86 13.58 4.38
N TYR A 648 -9.06 12.69 5.36
CA TYR A 648 -9.63 13.06 6.66
C TYR A 648 -8.75 14.04 7.44
N PHE A 649 -7.45 13.78 7.58
CA PHE A 649 -6.55 14.73 8.23
C PHE A 649 -6.40 16.05 7.46
N GLN A 650 -6.45 16.01 6.13
CA GLN A 650 -6.48 17.19 5.25
C GLN A 650 -7.74 18.04 5.51
N HIS A 651 -8.92 17.42 5.53
CA HIS A 651 -10.20 18.07 5.88
C HIS A 651 -10.18 18.65 7.29
N ALA A 652 -9.72 17.89 8.28
CA ALA A 652 -9.61 18.34 9.66
C ALA A 652 -8.61 19.50 9.82
N PHE A 653 -7.51 19.50 9.05
CA PHE A 653 -6.56 20.61 9.04
C PHE A 653 -7.14 21.86 8.39
N ASP A 654 -7.82 21.78 7.25
CA ASP A 654 -8.32 22.97 6.55
C ASP A 654 -9.61 23.55 7.13
N THR A 655 -10.52 22.71 7.64
CA THR A 655 -11.89 23.13 7.99
C THR A 655 -12.15 23.31 9.47
N TRP A 656 -11.39 22.68 10.37
CA TRP A 656 -11.64 22.76 11.81
C TRP A 656 -11.09 24.04 12.44
N THR A 657 -11.66 24.41 13.59
CA THR A 657 -11.19 25.52 14.44
C THR A 657 -11.34 25.11 15.91
N PRO A 658 -10.29 25.21 16.74
CA PRO A 658 -8.88 25.20 16.34
C PRO A 658 -8.52 23.93 15.54
N ARG A 659 -7.41 23.98 14.82
CA ARG A 659 -6.86 22.85 14.06
C ARG A 659 -6.42 21.70 14.99
N PRO A 660 -6.46 20.44 14.53
CA PRO A 660 -5.78 19.36 15.22
C PRO A 660 -4.28 19.66 15.31
N SER A 661 -3.70 19.52 16.50
CA SER A 661 -2.24 19.58 16.70
C SER A 661 -1.61 18.20 16.77
N TYR A 662 -2.37 17.19 17.23
CA TYR A 662 -1.88 15.81 17.37
C TYR A 662 -2.84 14.84 16.67
N ALA A 663 -2.29 13.76 16.12
CA ALA A 663 -3.04 12.60 15.67
C ALA A 663 -2.34 11.33 16.19
N VAL A 664 -3.10 10.29 16.54
CA VAL A 664 -2.53 8.99 16.88
C VAL A 664 -3.30 7.88 16.17
N LEU A 665 -2.59 7.03 15.45
CA LEU A 665 -3.13 5.79 14.88
C LEU A 665 -3.03 4.69 15.95
N LEU A 666 -4.17 4.15 16.37
CA LEU A 666 -4.28 3.13 17.42
C LEU A 666 -4.62 1.79 16.77
N GLY A 667 -3.61 1.14 16.21
CA GLY A 667 -3.70 -0.09 15.43
C GLY A 667 -2.43 -0.32 14.60
N ASP A 668 -2.09 -1.59 14.40
CA ASP A 668 -0.93 -1.98 13.60
C ASP A 668 -1.18 -1.87 12.08
N ALA A 669 -0.11 -2.00 11.29
CA ALA A 669 -0.16 -2.02 9.82
C ALA A 669 0.55 -3.27 9.25
N SER A 670 0.17 -3.69 8.04
CA SER A 670 0.86 -4.72 7.26
C SER A 670 1.22 -4.18 5.88
N MET A 671 2.28 -4.73 5.28
CA MET A 671 2.59 -4.52 3.85
C MET A 671 1.60 -5.29 2.96
N ASP A 672 1.05 -6.39 3.47
CA ASP A 672 -0.05 -7.13 2.88
C ASP A 672 -1.37 -6.58 3.47
N TYR A 673 -1.94 -5.55 2.83
CA TYR A 673 -3.13 -4.86 3.34
C TYR A 673 -4.43 -5.67 3.19
N ARG A 674 -4.48 -6.61 2.23
CA ARG A 674 -5.65 -7.48 1.94
C ARG A 674 -5.66 -8.76 2.78
N LYS A 675 -4.50 -9.12 3.33
CA LYS A 675 -4.22 -10.38 4.03
C LYS A 675 -4.22 -11.59 3.09
N ASP A 676 -3.56 -11.44 1.95
CA ASP A 676 -3.37 -12.50 0.94
C ASP A 676 -2.39 -13.59 1.43
N LEU A 677 -1.42 -13.22 2.28
CA LEU A 677 -0.41 -14.14 2.82
C LEU A 677 -0.91 -14.85 4.09
N LEU A 678 -0.76 -16.18 4.13
CA LEU A 678 -1.20 -17.03 5.25
C LEU A 678 -0.63 -16.63 6.63
N HIS A 679 0.51 -15.94 6.66
CA HIS A 679 1.25 -15.59 7.88
C HIS A 679 1.41 -14.08 8.11
N SER A 680 0.73 -13.22 7.33
CA SER A 680 0.78 -11.77 7.55
C SER A 680 -0.05 -11.33 8.76
N ALA A 681 0.31 -10.18 9.33
CA ALA A 681 -0.47 -9.49 10.34
C ALA A 681 -1.77 -8.92 9.72
N VAL A 682 -2.79 -8.70 10.55
CA VAL A 682 -3.97 -7.93 10.13
C VAL A 682 -3.57 -6.46 10.02
N ASP A 683 -3.72 -5.89 8.83
CA ASP A 683 -3.61 -4.45 8.62
C ASP A 683 -4.84 -3.73 9.19
N TRP A 684 -4.75 -3.31 10.45
CA TRP A 684 -5.84 -2.66 11.20
C TRP A 684 -6.03 -1.20 10.82
N ILE A 685 -4.93 -0.49 10.56
CA ILE A 685 -4.92 0.87 10.01
C ILE A 685 -3.75 0.91 9.01
N PRO A 686 -3.98 1.08 7.70
CA PRO A 686 -2.89 1.04 6.73
C PRO A 686 -1.80 2.05 7.02
N THR A 687 -0.61 1.79 6.51
CA THR A 687 0.44 2.81 6.31
C THR A 687 0.48 3.21 4.84
N TYR A 688 1.30 4.19 4.48
CA TYR A 688 1.73 4.34 3.10
C TYR A 688 3.01 3.54 2.89
N MET A 689 3.02 2.56 2.00
CA MET A 689 4.26 1.97 1.51
C MET A 689 4.80 2.80 0.32
N ALA A 690 6.09 3.17 0.38
CA ALA A 690 6.78 3.92 -0.66
C ALA A 690 8.21 3.38 -0.87
N PHE A 691 8.72 3.45 -2.11
CA PHE A 691 10.11 3.07 -2.40
C PHE A 691 11.05 4.23 -2.06
N GLU A 692 11.99 4.01 -1.16
CA GLU A 692 12.94 5.03 -0.71
C GLU A 692 14.36 4.48 -0.53
N ALA A 693 15.34 5.38 -0.46
CA ALA A 693 16.75 5.03 -0.40
C ALA A 693 17.20 4.65 1.01
N VAL A 694 17.51 3.37 1.22
CA VAL A 694 17.90 2.81 2.53
C VAL A 694 19.40 2.52 2.57
N ALA A 695 20.04 2.86 3.69
CA ALA A 695 21.49 2.81 3.87
C ALA A 695 22.05 1.37 4.04
N GLY A 696 22.11 0.61 2.95
CA GLY A 696 22.70 -0.72 2.89
C GLY A 696 23.04 -1.16 1.46
N PRO A 697 23.54 -2.39 1.25
CA PRO A 697 23.81 -2.96 -0.08
C PRO A 697 22.65 -2.85 -1.10
N PRO A 698 21.35 -2.99 -0.72
CA PRO A 698 20.27 -2.92 -1.70
C PRO A 698 19.96 -1.52 -2.23
N GLY A 699 20.34 -0.46 -1.51
CA GLY A 699 20.17 0.94 -1.90
C GLY A 699 18.74 1.49 -1.93
N TYR A 700 17.75 0.76 -2.45
CA TYR A 700 16.37 1.20 -2.66
C TYR A 700 15.38 0.06 -2.37
N GLU A 701 14.37 0.29 -1.53
CA GLU A 701 13.40 -0.74 -1.13
C GLU A 701 12.07 -0.16 -0.64
N LEU A 702 11.04 -1.01 -0.56
CA LEU A 702 9.68 -0.65 -0.13
C LEU A 702 9.62 -0.46 1.40
N ILE A 703 9.30 0.75 1.87
CA ILE A 703 9.25 1.09 3.31
C ILE A 703 7.94 1.77 3.72
N ALA A 704 7.57 1.60 4.99
CA ALA A 704 6.40 2.22 5.62
C ALA A 704 6.65 3.69 5.97
N GLN A 705 5.72 4.58 5.60
CA GLN A 705 5.87 6.03 5.67
C GLN A 705 4.60 6.73 6.19
N ASP A 706 4.24 6.47 7.44
CA ASP A 706 3.15 7.19 8.15
C ASP A 706 3.27 8.72 8.10
N GLY A 707 4.48 9.28 7.92
CA GLY A 707 4.69 10.72 7.71
C GLY A 707 3.87 11.30 6.55
N ARG A 708 3.59 10.49 5.51
CA ARG A 708 2.73 10.86 4.37
C ARG A 708 1.28 11.19 4.78
N TYR A 709 0.82 10.81 5.97
CA TYR A 709 -0.50 11.22 6.48
C TYR A 709 -0.57 12.69 6.94
N VAL A 710 0.55 13.29 7.35
CA VAL A 710 0.55 14.61 8.06
C VAL A 710 1.59 15.62 7.60
N LEU A 711 2.48 15.23 6.68
CA LEU A 711 3.35 16.15 5.96
C LEU A 711 2.55 16.87 4.87
N ASN A 712 2.74 18.18 4.77
CA ASN A 712 2.14 19.04 3.75
C ASN A 712 0.62 18.85 3.65
N LEU A 713 -0.08 19.04 4.78
CA LEU A 713 -1.53 19.25 4.76
C LEU A 713 -1.83 20.74 4.50
N GLY A 714 -2.94 21.01 3.81
CA GLY A 714 -3.30 22.34 3.32
C GLY A 714 -2.65 22.72 1.99
N ARG A 715 -1.80 21.85 1.40
CA ARG A 715 -1.29 21.97 0.01
C ARG A 715 -0.48 20.75 -0.43
N GLY A 716 -0.70 20.27 -1.67
CA GLY A 716 0.30 19.46 -2.37
C GLY A 716 1.49 20.32 -2.81
N THR A 717 2.67 20.10 -2.23
CA THR A 717 3.95 20.71 -2.66
C THR A 717 4.60 19.85 -3.74
N SER A 718 5.19 20.44 -4.77
CA SER A 718 5.80 19.68 -5.88
C SER A 718 7.23 19.18 -5.59
N SER A 719 7.85 19.62 -4.48
CA SER A 719 9.29 19.49 -4.26
C SER A 719 9.64 18.57 -3.06
N PRO A 720 10.45 17.51 -3.26
CA PRO A 720 10.99 16.68 -2.18
C PRO A 720 11.85 17.42 -1.15
N ALA A 721 12.28 18.66 -1.46
CA ALA A 721 13.02 19.52 -0.54
C ALA A 721 12.10 20.33 0.41
N GLN A 722 10.79 20.06 0.47
CA GLN A 722 9.80 20.94 1.11
C GLN A 722 8.77 20.18 1.96
N TYR A 723 9.20 19.18 2.72
CA TYR A 723 8.36 18.51 3.72
C TYR A 723 8.15 19.38 4.97
N THR A 724 6.91 19.79 5.22
CA THR A 724 6.50 20.58 6.39
C THR A 724 5.52 19.78 7.27
N PRO A 725 5.76 19.65 8.58
CA PRO A 725 4.84 18.94 9.47
C PRO A 725 3.62 19.80 9.80
N SER A 726 2.43 19.29 9.50
CA SER A 726 1.17 19.98 9.75
C SER A 726 0.46 19.51 11.02
N ILE A 727 0.64 18.24 11.41
CA ILE A 727 0.11 17.62 12.64
C ILE A 727 1.21 16.72 13.24
N PHE A 728 1.31 16.64 14.57
CA PHE A 728 2.17 15.65 15.24
C PHE A 728 1.49 14.28 15.24
N LEU A 729 1.93 13.40 14.34
CA LEU A 729 1.46 12.02 14.28
C LEU A 729 2.29 11.08 15.16
N GLY A 730 1.63 10.09 15.74
CA GLY A 730 2.26 8.86 16.22
C GLY A 730 1.41 7.63 15.85
N ARG A 731 2.01 6.45 15.91
CA ARG A 731 1.29 5.17 15.85
C ARG A 731 1.55 4.40 17.15
N VAL A 732 0.50 3.77 17.67
CA VAL A 732 0.56 2.70 18.65
C VAL A 732 0.26 1.41 17.88
N PRO A 733 1.29 0.66 17.43
CA PRO A 733 1.05 -0.63 16.81
C PRO A 733 0.48 -1.59 17.86
N ALA A 734 -0.66 -2.17 17.53
CA ALA A 734 -1.37 -3.13 18.37
C ALA A 734 -2.16 -4.06 17.44
N SER A 735 -2.00 -5.37 17.63
CA SER A 735 -2.72 -6.41 16.88
C SER A 735 -4.06 -6.77 17.51
N SER A 736 -4.31 -6.33 18.75
CA SER A 736 -5.56 -6.55 19.49
C SER A 736 -5.90 -5.41 20.45
N ALA A 737 -7.18 -5.33 20.85
CA ALA A 737 -7.65 -4.39 21.88
C ALA A 737 -6.92 -4.59 23.22
N THR A 738 -6.56 -5.83 23.56
CA THR A 738 -5.82 -6.17 24.79
C THR A 738 -4.42 -5.57 24.80
N GLU A 739 -3.69 -5.61 23.68
CA GLU A 739 -2.37 -4.99 23.57
C GLU A 739 -2.44 -3.46 23.65
N LEU A 740 -3.48 -2.88 23.02
CA LEU A 740 -3.72 -1.44 23.11
C LEU A 740 -4.07 -1.02 24.54
N ASP A 741 -4.90 -1.77 25.28
CA ASP A 741 -5.21 -1.48 26.67
C ASP A 741 -3.97 -1.62 27.60
N GLN A 742 -3.10 -2.60 27.34
CA GLN A 742 -1.81 -2.71 28.02
C GLN A 742 -0.92 -1.49 27.74
N PHE A 743 -0.88 -0.99 26.49
CA PHE A 743 -0.18 0.26 26.18
C PHE A 743 -0.78 1.45 26.94
N VAL A 744 -2.11 1.63 26.90
CA VAL A 744 -2.81 2.72 27.59
C VAL A 744 -2.58 2.66 29.10
N THR A 745 -2.60 1.46 29.69
CA THR A 745 -2.30 1.25 31.11
C THR A 745 -0.86 1.65 31.45
N LYS A 746 0.14 1.20 30.66
CA LYS A 746 1.54 1.61 30.82
C LYS A 746 1.74 3.11 30.67
N LEU A 747 1.03 3.75 29.72
CA LEU A 747 1.10 5.19 29.47
C LEU A 747 0.54 6.01 30.65
N ILE A 748 -0.62 5.62 31.19
CA ILE A 748 -1.24 6.28 32.35
C ILE A 748 -0.34 6.14 33.59
N GLN A 749 0.24 4.96 33.80
CA GLN A 749 1.23 4.73 34.88
C GLN A 749 2.51 5.56 34.67
N TYR A 750 3.00 5.64 33.42
CA TYR A 750 4.18 6.43 33.08
C TYR A 750 3.95 7.93 33.33
N GLU A 751 2.76 8.48 33.05
CA GLU A 751 2.48 9.91 33.27
C GLU A 751 2.07 10.24 34.71
N ASN A 752 1.55 9.29 35.48
CA ASN A 752 1.22 9.46 36.91
C ASN A 752 2.47 9.40 37.82
N PHE A 753 3.37 10.38 37.68
CA PHE A 753 4.62 10.49 38.43
C PHE A 753 4.46 10.27 39.94
N GLN A 754 5.23 9.32 40.48
CA GLN A 754 5.42 9.16 41.93
C GLN A 754 6.85 9.59 42.32
N PRO A 755 7.06 10.25 43.48
CA PRO A 755 8.40 10.57 43.97
C PRO A 755 9.32 9.34 44.16
N THR A 756 8.75 8.14 44.26
CA THR A 756 9.44 6.85 44.33
C THR A 756 9.94 6.33 42.98
N ASP A 757 9.58 6.96 41.86
CA ASP A 757 9.99 6.59 40.49
C ASP A 757 11.46 6.90 40.17
N SER A 758 12.38 6.49 41.06
CA SER A 758 13.83 6.64 40.92
C SER A 758 14.39 6.09 39.59
N TRP A 759 13.69 5.14 38.97
CA TRP A 759 14.02 4.60 37.65
C TRP A 759 14.02 5.67 36.54
N ARG A 760 13.21 6.74 36.64
CA ARG A 760 13.15 7.85 35.67
C ARG A 760 14.47 8.63 35.57
N GLY A 761 15.32 8.56 36.60
CA GLY A 761 16.64 9.18 36.61
C GLY A 761 17.71 8.37 35.85
N ASN A 762 17.40 7.15 35.40
CA ASN A 762 18.34 6.27 34.71
C ASN A 762 18.11 6.29 33.20
N GLN A 763 19.19 6.38 32.43
CA GLN A 763 19.18 6.30 30.96
C GLN A 763 20.18 5.24 30.51
N LEU A 764 19.78 4.40 29.56
CA LEU A 764 20.67 3.46 28.87
C LEU A 764 20.96 3.99 27.46
N LEU A 765 22.23 4.26 27.17
CA LEU A 765 22.71 4.67 25.85
C LEU A 765 23.75 3.65 25.39
N SER A 766 23.51 3.03 24.23
CA SER A 766 24.38 1.99 23.65
C SER A 766 24.90 2.43 22.27
N VAL A 767 26.07 1.91 21.88
CA VAL A 767 26.71 2.17 20.59
C VAL A 767 27.32 0.87 20.06
N HIS A 768 26.72 0.29 19.03
CA HIS A 768 27.33 -0.82 18.30
C HIS A 768 28.33 -0.27 17.28
N GLY A 769 29.60 -0.67 17.40
CA GLY A 769 30.63 -0.33 16.43
C GLY A 769 30.70 -1.36 15.31
N LYS A 770 30.35 -0.98 14.07
CA LYS A 770 30.84 -1.69 12.89
C LYS A 770 32.38 -1.64 12.88
N ARG A 771 33.03 -2.76 12.60
CA ARG A 771 34.49 -2.92 12.69
C ARG A 771 35.15 -2.84 11.31
N ASP A 772 34.69 -1.90 10.48
CA ASP A 772 35.25 -1.65 9.16
C ASP A 772 36.68 -1.07 9.26
N GLY A 773 37.51 -1.42 8.28
CA GLY A 773 38.96 -1.17 8.32
C GLY A 773 39.37 0.30 8.14
N ARG A 774 38.43 1.24 7.99
CA ARG A 774 38.69 2.67 7.83
C ARG A 774 37.67 3.52 8.60
N GLU A 775 38.20 4.53 9.30
CA GLU A 775 37.52 5.63 10.01
C GLU A 775 36.56 5.30 11.18
N ARG A 776 36.91 5.78 12.39
CA ARG A 776 36.10 5.66 13.61
C ARG A 776 34.99 6.72 13.73
N VAL A 777 34.19 6.93 12.68
CA VAL A 777 33.17 8.00 12.66
C VAL A 777 32.18 7.88 13.83
N GLY A 778 31.70 6.66 14.11
CA GLY A 778 30.69 6.38 15.15
C GLY A 778 31.14 6.54 16.61
N GLN A 779 32.42 6.85 16.91
CA GLN A 779 32.92 6.90 18.30
C GLN A 779 33.20 8.31 18.85
N ARG A 780 33.19 9.38 18.03
CA ARG A 780 33.69 10.71 18.48
C ARG A 780 32.71 11.88 18.44
N HIS A 781 31.65 11.82 17.63
CA HIS A 781 30.82 13.00 17.35
C HIS A 781 29.58 13.19 18.26
N PRO A 782 28.65 12.23 18.41
CA PRO A 782 27.39 12.51 19.13
C PRO A 782 27.56 12.83 20.62
N PHE A 783 28.46 12.11 21.32
CA PHE A 783 28.63 12.26 22.77
C PHE A 783 29.38 13.53 23.20
N ARG A 784 30.04 14.25 22.28
CA ARG A 784 30.70 15.52 22.64
C ARG A 784 29.71 16.68 22.73
N ALA A 785 28.63 16.65 21.93
CA ALA A 785 27.53 17.62 22.01
C ALA A 785 26.63 17.36 23.24
N LEU A 786 26.30 16.10 23.53
CA LEU A 786 25.50 15.71 24.70
C LEU A 786 26.13 16.04 26.06
N ARG A 787 27.41 16.47 26.11
CA ARG A 787 28.07 16.95 27.33
C ARG A 787 28.16 18.47 27.44
N SER A 788 27.90 19.23 26.39
CA SER A 788 28.01 20.70 26.42
C SER A 788 26.72 21.40 26.82
N GLU A 789 25.56 20.74 26.77
CA GLU A 789 24.25 21.36 27.04
C GLU A 789 23.43 20.57 28.08
N GLY A 790 23.26 21.16 29.27
CA GLY A 790 22.06 20.96 30.10
C GLY A 790 21.96 19.72 31.00
N ASN A 791 22.63 19.75 32.16
CA ASN A 791 22.08 19.28 33.44
C ASN A 791 21.46 17.84 33.48
N HIS A 792 22.16 16.83 32.98
CA HIS A 792 21.72 15.42 33.07
C HIS A 792 22.24 14.71 34.33
N GLY A 793 21.36 13.93 34.98
CA GLY A 793 21.71 13.07 36.12
C GLY A 793 22.66 11.92 35.76
N ARG A 794 23.19 11.23 36.79
CA ARG A 794 24.29 10.23 36.73
C ARG A 794 24.20 9.24 35.55
N SER A 795 24.73 9.62 34.39
CA SER A 795 24.64 8.86 33.15
C SER A 795 25.68 7.74 33.14
N ARG A 796 25.25 6.49 33.35
CA ARG A 796 26.16 5.33 33.48
C ARG A 796 26.48 4.72 32.12
N LEU A 797 27.46 5.29 31.41
CA LEU A 797 27.96 4.76 30.15
C LEU A 797 28.58 3.36 30.34
N LEU A 798 27.88 2.32 29.90
CA LEU A 798 28.40 0.96 29.84
C LEU A 798 29.07 0.72 28.48
N LEU A 799 30.40 0.83 28.45
CA LEU A 799 31.19 0.22 27.39
C LEU A 799 31.16 -1.32 27.58
N PRO A 800 30.91 -2.13 26.54
CA PRO A 800 30.74 -3.57 26.67
C PRO A 800 32.08 -4.32 26.88
N ASN A 801 32.67 -4.15 28.07
CA ASN A 801 33.72 -5.03 28.58
C ASN A 801 33.08 -6.31 29.16
N HIS A 802 32.65 -7.22 28.28
CA HIS A 802 32.41 -8.60 28.70
C HIS A 802 33.75 -9.25 29.07
N PRO A 803 33.92 -9.81 30.29
CA PRO A 803 35.06 -10.66 30.58
C PRO A 803 34.97 -11.91 29.69
N ARG A 804 36.09 -12.30 29.06
CA ARG A 804 36.14 -13.47 28.18
C ARG A 804 35.97 -14.74 29.00
N LEU A 805 34.92 -15.51 28.75
CA LEU A 805 34.92 -16.94 29.07
C LEU A 805 35.87 -17.64 28.08
N PRO A 806 36.87 -18.41 28.56
CA PRO A 806 37.83 -19.08 27.69
C PRO A 806 37.27 -20.42 27.18
N PHE A 807 37.17 -20.55 25.86
CA PHE A 807 37.15 -21.87 25.20
C PHE A 807 38.51 -22.10 24.52
N PRO A 808 39.18 -23.25 24.72
CA PRO A 808 40.56 -23.43 24.31
C PRO A 808 40.70 -24.02 22.90
N TYR A 809 41.38 -23.31 22.00
CA TYR A 809 42.20 -23.93 20.95
C TYR A 809 43.43 -23.05 20.71
N GLY A 810 44.61 -23.67 20.71
CA GLY A 810 45.90 -22.98 20.59
C GLY A 810 46.32 -22.74 19.14
N HIS A 811 47.14 -21.72 18.92
CA HIS A 811 47.84 -21.55 17.65
C HIS A 811 48.97 -22.59 17.51
N GLY A 812 49.03 -23.26 16.37
CA GLY A 812 50.18 -24.05 15.91
C GLY A 812 50.56 -23.65 14.49
N THR A 813 51.84 -23.41 14.24
CA THR A 813 52.37 -22.99 12.93
C THR A 813 53.30 -24.07 12.37
N GLY A 814 53.02 -24.60 11.16
CA GLY A 814 53.94 -25.50 10.48
C GLY A 814 53.37 -26.26 9.28
N HIS A 815 54.10 -26.22 8.16
CA HIS A 815 54.11 -27.20 7.06
C HIS A 815 55.41 -28.05 7.19
N PRO A 816 55.63 -29.16 6.45
CA PRO A 816 54.87 -29.75 5.32
C PRO A 816 54.65 -31.30 5.43
N GLU A 817 54.45 -31.97 4.28
CA GLU A 817 54.74 -33.39 3.96
C GLU A 817 53.67 -34.52 4.14
N ARG A 818 53.01 -34.82 3.01
CA ARG A 818 52.91 -36.14 2.32
C ARG A 818 52.26 -37.41 2.94
N ARG A 819 51.34 -37.96 2.12
CA ARG A 819 50.88 -39.37 1.93
C ARG A 819 49.85 -39.96 2.92
N GLY A 820 48.70 -40.38 2.38
CA GLY A 820 47.73 -41.28 3.02
C GLY A 820 46.27 -40.95 2.70
N GLY A 821 45.54 -41.89 2.10
CA GLY A 821 44.08 -41.88 1.90
C GLY A 821 43.61 -43.31 1.60
N PRO A 822 42.33 -43.58 1.26
CA PRO A 822 41.21 -42.66 1.00
C PRO A 822 39.93 -43.01 1.83
N VAL A 823 38.76 -42.49 1.41
CA VAL A 823 37.38 -42.80 1.90
C VAL A 823 37.07 -42.23 3.30
N GLY A 824 35.90 -41.65 3.61
CA GLY A 824 34.73 -41.30 2.77
C GLY A 824 33.40 -41.76 3.38
N PHE A 825 32.58 -40.83 3.89
CA PHE A 825 31.23 -41.13 4.39
C PHE A 825 30.23 -40.02 4.08
N LEU A 826 29.00 -40.42 3.76
CA LEU A 826 27.87 -39.53 3.44
C LEU A 826 27.09 -39.16 4.72
N LEU A 827 26.40 -38.02 4.67
CA LEU A 827 25.10 -37.86 5.31
C LEU A 827 24.13 -37.22 4.30
N HIS A 828 23.00 -37.89 4.06
CA HIS A 828 21.87 -37.35 3.30
C HIS A 828 21.05 -36.36 4.15
N PRO A 829 20.20 -35.56 3.51
CA PRO A 829 18.77 -35.81 3.71
C PRO A 829 17.99 -36.03 2.41
N VAL A 830 17.02 -36.95 2.47
CA VAL A 830 15.96 -37.23 1.48
C VAL A 830 14.70 -37.55 2.32
N GLY A 831 13.48 -37.15 1.97
CA GLY A 831 13.07 -36.46 0.74
C GLY A 831 11.66 -35.86 0.83
N ALA A 832 10.81 -36.18 -0.15
CA ALA A 832 9.80 -35.25 -0.63
C ALA A 832 8.41 -35.89 -0.92
N TRP A 833 7.37 -35.05 -0.89
CA TRP A 833 6.16 -35.04 -1.75
C TRP A 833 5.08 -36.17 -1.67
N PHE A 834 3.82 -35.75 -1.42
CA PHE A 834 2.54 -36.04 -2.15
C PHE A 834 2.09 -37.51 -2.48
N PRO A 835 0.88 -37.79 -3.03
CA PRO A 835 -0.40 -37.01 -3.11
C PRO A 835 -1.73 -37.77 -2.77
N HIS A 836 -2.83 -37.00 -2.71
CA HIS A 836 -4.25 -37.27 -3.10
C HIS A 836 -5.10 -38.52 -2.69
N LEU A 837 -6.14 -38.20 -1.90
CA LEU A 837 -7.61 -38.36 -2.15
C LEU A 837 -8.30 -39.72 -2.48
N GLN A 838 -9.23 -40.07 -1.57
CA GLN A 838 -10.66 -40.45 -1.78
C GLN A 838 -11.04 -41.84 -2.37
N ARG A 839 -11.63 -42.71 -1.52
CA ARG A 839 -13.09 -43.03 -1.47
C ARG A 839 -13.40 -44.22 -0.52
N GLY A 840 -14.61 -44.24 0.07
CA GLY A 840 -15.41 -45.47 0.14
C GLY A 840 -15.64 -46.23 1.46
N SER A 841 -16.58 -45.73 2.28
CA SER A 841 -17.58 -46.53 3.05
C SER A 841 -17.19 -47.43 4.25
N ALA A 842 -18.20 -47.64 5.11
CA ALA A 842 -18.32 -48.67 6.18
C ALA A 842 -17.34 -48.59 7.39
N ARG A 843 -17.66 -49.08 8.60
CA ARG A 843 -18.93 -49.17 9.40
C ARG A 843 -18.55 -49.95 10.67
N GLU A 844 -18.95 -49.50 11.87
CA GLU A 844 -19.01 -50.34 13.11
C GLU A 844 -17.65 -50.98 13.53
N SER A 845 -17.39 -51.57 14.70
CA SER A 845 -17.95 -51.54 16.08
C SER A 845 -16.79 -51.94 17.01
N GLU A 846 -16.49 -51.22 18.10
CA GLU A 846 -16.93 -51.54 19.50
C GLU A 846 -16.18 -52.71 20.20
N ALA A 847 -15.94 -52.55 21.51
CA ALA A 847 -15.59 -53.58 22.52
C ALA A 847 -14.21 -54.31 22.45
N ASP A 848 -13.73 -54.99 23.50
CA ASP A 848 -13.70 -54.74 24.97
C ASP A 848 -12.77 -55.82 25.64
N ARG A 849 -12.25 -55.57 26.86
CA ARG A 849 -11.66 -56.54 27.83
C ARG A 849 -10.36 -57.32 27.46
N ALA A 850 -9.67 -58.00 28.40
CA ALA A 850 -9.34 -57.73 29.82
C ALA A 850 -8.43 -58.83 30.43
N ARG A 851 -7.51 -58.46 31.35
CA ARG A 851 -6.76 -59.32 32.31
C ARG A 851 -5.81 -60.36 31.66
N ALA A 852 -4.78 -60.94 32.30
CA ALA A 852 -4.30 -61.04 33.69
C ALA A 852 -2.74 -61.21 33.65
N ASP A 853 -1.88 -61.50 34.64
CA ASP A 853 -1.71 -61.36 36.12
C ASP A 853 -0.33 -62.05 36.45
N LEU A 854 0.38 -62.03 37.60
CA LEU A 854 0.29 -61.46 38.96
C LEU A 854 1.71 -61.53 39.63
N GLN A 855 2.08 -60.58 40.52
CA GLN A 855 3.16 -60.65 41.56
C GLN A 855 4.64 -60.84 41.12
N HIS A 856 5.69 -60.27 41.73
CA HIS A 856 5.95 -59.40 42.91
C HIS A 856 7.20 -58.51 42.59
N GLY A 857 7.67 -57.51 43.36
CA GLY A 857 7.20 -56.89 44.61
C GLY A 857 8.34 -56.46 45.58
N LEU A 858 8.28 -55.24 46.16
CA LEU A 858 9.18 -54.62 47.17
C LEU A 858 10.59 -54.19 46.66
N ARG A 859 11.17 -53.01 46.96
CA ARG A 859 10.88 -51.95 47.97
C ARG A 859 10.96 -50.54 47.33
N GLY A 860 10.35 -49.54 47.96
CA GLY A 860 10.10 -48.23 47.33
C GLY A 860 11.07 -47.08 47.62
N LEU A 861 10.82 -45.97 46.94
CA LEU A 861 11.00 -44.57 47.36
C LEU A 861 9.95 -43.70 46.61
N GLU A 862 9.67 -42.49 47.10
CA GLU A 862 8.51 -41.68 46.67
C GLU A 862 8.73 -40.83 45.39
N PRO A 863 7.66 -40.35 44.72
CA PRO A 863 7.73 -39.84 43.35
C PRO A 863 7.86 -38.32 43.23
N ASP A 864 8.83 -37.85 42.45
CA ASP A 864 8.99 -36.44 42.12
C ASP A 864 8.17 -36.04 40.87
N ARG A 865 7.23 -35.10 41.02
CA ARG A 865 6.46 -34.50 39.91
C ARG A 865 7.09 -33.17 39.48
N GLN A 866 7.89 -33.17 38.41
CA GLN A 866 8.31 -31.92 37.78
C GLN A 866 7.24 -31.37 36.83
N CYS A 867 6.34 -30.54 37.35
CA CYS A 867 5.56 -29.63 36.52
C CYS A 867 6.47 -28.52 35.97
N TRP A 868 6.37 -28.24 34.67
CA TRP A 868 6.95 -27.02 34.10
C TRP A 868 6.12 -25.80 34.56
N ALA A 869 6.78 -24.80 35.15
CA ALA A 869 6.14 -23.57 35.63
C ALA A 869 6.86 -22.34 35.08
N THR A 870 6.14 -21.57 34.26
CA THR A 870 6.61 -20.32 33.63
C THR A 870 6.82 -19.23 34.69
N PHE A 871 8.03 -18.67 34.79
CA PHE A 871 8.30 -17.55 35.70
C PHE A 871 8.00 -16.19 35.06
N PHE A 872 6.85 -15.63 35.41
CA PHE A 872 6.68 -14.18 35.46
C PHE A 872 7.48 -13.60 36.64
N LEU A 873 8.07 -12.42 36.48
CA LEU A 873 8.79 -11.72 37.55
C LEU A 873 8.21 -10.32 37.78
N HIS A 874 7.33 -10.20 38.78
CA HIS A 874 6.98 -8.93 39.37
C HIS A 874 8.10 -8.48 40.33
N GLY A 875 8.66 -7.30 40.11
CA GLY A 875 9.62 -6.69 41.03
C GLY A 875 8.94 -5.82 42.09
N LEU A 876 8.63 -6.39 43.25
CA LEU A 876 8.43 -5.62 44.49
C LEU A 876 9.72 -5.65 45.31
N GLY A 877 10.29 -4.48 45.57
CA GLY A 877 11.49 -4.34 46.39
C GLY A 877 11.16 -4.03 47.84
N MET A 878 11.53 -4.92 48.75
CA MET A 878 11.73 -4.59 50.17
C MET A 878 13.10 -5.08 50.63
N SER A 879 13.69 -4.33 51.55
CA SER A 879 15.07 -4.49 52.03
C SER A 879 15.21 -5.54 53.11
N CYS A 880 16.35 -6.23 53.14
CA CYS A 880 16.95 -6.69 54.40
C CYS A 880 18.48 -6.65 54.30
N GLU A 881 19.15 -6.61 55.46
CA GLU A 881 20.55 -6.19 55.58
C GLU A 881 21.56 -7.33 55.45
N SER A 882 22.81 -6.94 55.19
CA SER A 882 23.97 -7.84 55.19
C SER A 882 24.65 -7.92 56.56
N VAL A 883 24.87 -9.13 57.09
CA VAL A 883 26.03 -9.46 57.96
C VAL A 883 26.43 -10.92 57.71
N PRO A 884 27.74 -11.26 57.63
CA PRO A 884 28.19 -12.56 57.14
C PRO A 884 28.44 -13.60 58.24
N ARG A 885 28.56 -14.88 57.83
CA ARG A 885 29.30 -15.90 58.58
C ARG A 885 30.52 -16.34 57.77
N ARG A 886 31.72 -15.98 58.24
CA ARG A 886 32.94 -16.73 57.94
C ARG A 886 33.44 -17.38 59.24
N ALA A 887 34.21 -18.44 59.10
CA ALA A 887 34.41 -19.44 60.14
C ALA A 887 35.77 -19.31 60.84
N PHE A 888 35.73 -19.53 62.16
CA PHE A 888 36.84 -19.97 63.03
C PHE A 888 37.99 -19.00 63.36
N ARG A 889 38.61 -19.37 64.49
CA ARG A 889 39.90 -18.90 65.04
C ARG A 889 41.04 -19.29 64.08
N GLU A 890 42.24 -18.71 64.15
CA GLU A 890 42.85 -17.85 65.18
C GLU A 890 43.24 -16.46 64.65
#